data_AF-A0A0J9GZB4-F1
#
_entry.id   AF-A0A0J9GZB4-F1
#
_cell.length_a   1.000
_cell.length_b   1.000
_cell.length_c   1.000
_cell.angle_alpha   90.00
_cell.angle_beta   90.00
_cell.angle_gamma   90.00
#
_symmetry.space_group_name_H-M   'P 1'
#
loop_
_entity.id
_entity.type
_entity.pdbx_description
1 polymer ?
#
loop_
_entity_poly.entity_id
_entity_poly.type
_entity_poly.pdbx_seq_one_letter_code
_entity_poly.pdbx_strand_id
1 'polypeptide(L)'
;MALSYFVRLLGRLIKWVIYVGLALTVVVAVVGFFVIRALILPDADKFGNVDDEAKLAGMTVDDMPGADEAYFQDMDHGLLKKPANGAPYPDEILQVANDLGMDPEEVRTRAIKGQNMWIVWTGGNDKFWDFAALNTIGAFDLLKLISNDPNAAYGRHNRFRYNGMINEPCFEKSEEPDPDRFGLMLDRRIEGCGGGDYTADPFADDQKYKGAAYGSRGDTIEVGSYYGEPSGVIGLRLLPNPDFDDAAAKRWDAEKYYNDPDYYNDADLVRPYRVGMSCAFCHVGPNPLNPPENVEEPKFSELTSNPGAQYYWVDRIFVWDTEPRPDPSTPAKQERNFLYQLFHTNPMGTLDTSLVSTDYMNNPRTMNAVYETRSRFMQSLQTGWETLEGGERDNKQFNDYPAFAALNAAYDPETGASASMRVLKDGADSVGALGALNRVYLNIGLFSEEWLLHFRPFAGGQKISPIKIADAQKNSVYWQATEAQSIDMAVFFLVTTRADKLEDARGGEEILAADDSATVERGMEVFAETCAACHSDGEHQPPIPDSYGVDMGICEGGGAGPNYLECWARYWQWAQSDEFKSAMTDKVKDPDFLQGNYLSTERRVPMDLLGVNACSPTATNALKGDIWDNFSSTTYKELPPVGPVTVEHPVSGGDSTWQALGNGRGYLRPASLVSLWTSAPYMLNNSVGYEKHYYGPDYYAAVDPAQAATDDYASDGDATETAATEGDEGAAQEPAAPSYDYASYEDRYSSGYAYPAHVSCPSAYPDDPYMPCVENRVVNFERSIRKMLNPETRYKDQLTQAPVAGQIYRTSAPACLIVPPGFSPPIVQGWKGLLHRIAPWAVTEEGGIEVGPFPADFPINALLNTKLLPDNDEDVSLLSHGWQLAKAGPTLISAVKQLGGQCSPEEVADPSVQALAQEVVTDTGLVDTLVGLSKCPDYVVNKGHHFGSDLSDADKDALISYLKRF
;
A
#
# COMPACT_ATOMS: atom_id res chain seq x y z
N MET A 1 31.14 43.10 -62.88
CA MET A 1 32.07 42.63 -61.82
C MET A 1 31.51 42.83 -60.40
N ALA A 2 31.00 44.01 -60.04
CA ALA A 2 30.45 44.27 -58.70
C ALA A 2 29.28 43.35 -58.29
N LEU A 3 28.32 43.07 -59.19
CA LEU A 3 27.19 42.19 -58.92
C LEU A 3 27.61 40.73 -58.65
N SER A 4 28.61 40.23 -59.38
CA SER A 4 29.16 38.88 -59.19
C SER A 4 29.90 38.73 -57.86
N TYR A 5 30.59 39.79 -57.42
CA TYR A 5 31.26 39.82 -56.11
C TYR A 5 30.25 39.85 -54.96
N PHE A 6 29.18 40.65 -55.08
CA PHE A 6 28.11 40.74 -54.09
C PHE A 6 27.34 39.41 -53.92
N VAL A 7 26.99 38.73 -55.02
CA VAL A 7 26.33 37.42 -54.98
C VAL A 7 27.23 36.35 -54.34
N ARG A 8 28.55 36.39 -54.58
CA ARG A 8 29.51 35.48 -53.92
C ARG A 8 29.68 35.78 -52.43
N LEU A 9 29.65 37.05 -52.03
CA LEU A 9 29.74 37.47 -50.63
C LEU A 9 28.47 37.05 -49.86
N LEU A 10 27.30 37.29 -50.44
CA LEU A 10 26.00 36.88 -49.88
C LEU A 10 25.90 35.35 -49.76
N GLY A 11 26.34 34.62 -50.78
CA GLY A 11 26.40 33.15 -50.73
C GLY A 11 27.35 32.61 -49.65
N ARG A 12 28.46 33.30 -49.36
CA ARG A 12 29.35 32.95 -48.23
C ARG A 12 28.73 33.28 -46.88
N LEU A 13 28.04 34.42 -46.77
CA LEU A 13 27.35 34.82 -45.54
C LEU A 13 26.20 33.84 -45.21
N ILE A 14 25.38 33.48 -46.20
CA ILE A 14 24.30 32.49 -46.03
C ILE A 14 24.87 31.14 -45.60
N LYS A 15 25.95 30.66 -46.25
CA LYS A 15 26.63 29.43 -45.84
C LYS A 15 27.17 29.52 -44.42
N TRP A 16 27.76 30.66 -44.04
CA TRP A 16 28.28 30.86 -42.69
C TRP A 16 27.16 30.86 -41.64
N VAL A 17 26.04 31.54 -41.89
CA VAL A 17 24.85 31.50 -41.01
C VAL A 17 24.29 30.07 -40.90
N ILE A 18 24.22 29.33 -42.01
CA ILE A 18 23.80 27.92 -42.00
C ILE A 18 24.77 27.06 -41.19
N TYR A 19 26.08 27.20 -41.37
CA TYR A 19 27.09 26.42 -40.63
C TYR A 19 27.13 26.78 -39.15
N VAL A 20 27.00 28.05 -38.80
CA VAL A 20 26.91 28.50 -37.40
C VAL A 20 25.61 28.01 -36.77
N GLY A 21 24.49 28.07 -37.50
CA GLY A 21 23.22 27.49 -37.06
C GLY A 21 23.31 26.00 -36.81
N LEU A 22 23.86 25.23 -37.77
CA LEU A 22 24.12 23.79 -37.61
C LEU A 22 25.04 23.48 -36.43
N ALA A 23 26.13 24.25 -36.27
CA ALA A 23 27.06 24.07 -35.16
C ALA A 23 26.38 24.35 -33.81
N LEU A 24 25.58 25.41 -33.71
CA LEU A 24 24.77 25.72 -32.52
C LEU A 24 23.75 24.63 -32.24
N THR A 25 23.05 24.12 -33.25
CA THR A 25 22.10 23.00 -33.09
C THR A 25 22.81 21.75 -32.56
N VAL A 26 24.00 21.43 -33.07
CA VAL A 26 24.80 20.30 -32.57
C VAL A 26 25.24 20.55 -31.13
N VAL A 27 25.72 21.74 -30.79
CA VAL A 27 26.12 22.09 -29.41
C VAL A 27 24.92 21.99 -28.45
N VAL A 28 23.76 22.54 -28.82
CA VAL A 28 22.53 22.44 -28.02
C VAL A 28 22.08 20.99 -27.87
N ALA A 29 22.15 20.19 -28.93
CA ALA A 29 21.81 18.77 -28.87
C ALA A 29 22.77 17.98 -27.97
N VAL A 30 24.07 18.26 -28.03
CA VAL A 30 25.09 17.60 -27.20
C VAL A 30 24.93 18.00 -25.73
N VAL A 31 24.78 19.30 -25.45
CA VAL A 31 24.54 19.79 -24.08
C VAL A 31 23.22 19.21 -23.54
N GLY A 32 22.15 19.26 -24.33
CA GLY A 32 20.86 18.67 -23.99
C GLY A 32 20.97 17.16 -23.69
N PHE A 33 21.74 16.41 -24.49
CA PHE A 33 22.00 15.00 -24.26
C PHE A 33 22.68 14.75 -22.91
N PHE A 34 23.75 15.47 -22.58
CA PHE A 34 24.45 15.29 -21.30
C PHE A 34 23.60 15.73 -20.10
N VAL A 35 22.78 16.78 -20.25
CA VAL A 35 21.83 17.23 -19.23
C VAL A 35 20.75 16.17 -18.98
N ILE A 36 20.09 15.70 -20.04
CA ILE A 36 19.06 14.65 -19.94
C ILE A 36 19.66 13.38 -19.34
N ARG A 37 20.88 13.00 -19.76
CA ARG A 37 21.59 11.85 -19.21
C ARG A 37 21.85 12.00 -17.72
N ALA A 38 22.30 13.17 -17.25
CA ALA A 38 22.55 13.43 -15.83
C ALA A 38 21.25 13.47 -15.01
N LEU A 39 20.12 13.86 -15.62
CA LEU A 39 18.82 13.83 -14.97
C LEU A 39 18.24 12.41 -14.88
N ILE A 40 18.53 11.54 -15.84
CA ILE A 40 17.95 10.18 -15.91
C ILE A 40 18.82 9.15 -15.19
N LEU A 41 20.16 9.20 -15.32
CA LEU A 41 21.02 8.15 -14.78
C LEU A 41 21.37 8.40 -13.31
N PRO A 42 21.32 7.36 -12.45
CA PRO A 42 21.81 7.47 -11.09
C PRO A 42 23.34 7.63 -11.04
N ASP A 43 23.83 8.11 -9.90
CA ASP A 43 25.27 8.22 -9.59
C ASP A 43 25.85 6.86 -9.17
N ALA A 44 26.00 5.98 -10.16
CA ALA A 44 26.37 4.58 -9.96
C ALA A 44 27.76 4.38 -9.31
N ASP A 45 28.62 5.41 -9.28
CA ASP A 45 29.93 5.34 -8.61
C ASP A 45 29.78 5.25 -7.07
N LYS A 46 28.64 5.67 -6.52
CA LYS A 46 28.34 5.59 -5.09
C LYS A 46 27.81 4.23 -4.63
N PHE A 47 27.26 3.44 -5.55
CA PHE A 47 26.60 2.18 -5.20
C PHE A 47 27.56 1.22 -4.49
N GLY A 48 27.10 0.65 -3.37
CA GLY A 48 27.87 -0.29 -2.54
C GLY A 48 29.06 0.32 -1.83
N ASN A 49 29.15 1.65 -1.76
CA ASN A 49 30.27 2.40 -1.17
C ASN A 49 29.85 3.38 -0.05
N VAL A 50 28.60 3.30 0.43
CA VAL A 50 28.11 4.06 1.59
C VAL A 50 27.83 3.11 2.75
N ASP A 51 28.26 3.52 3.95
CA ASP A 51 28.02 2.78 5.19
C ASP A 51 26.80 3.37 5.92
N ASP A 52 26.05 2.54 6.66
CA ASP A 52 24.96 3.01 7.52
C ASP A 52 25.45 3.69 8.82
N GLU A 53 24.56 4.41 9.49
CA GLU A 53 24.90 5.17 10.71
C GLU A 53 25.48 4.28 11.83
N ALA A 54 24.96 3.06 11.99
CA ALA A 54 25.46 2.10 12.98
C ALA A 54 26.91 1.67 12.70
N LYS A 55 27.22 1.36 11.44
CA LYS A 55 28.58 1.03 11.03
C LYS A 55 29.53 2.22 11.16
N LEU A 56 29.07 3.43 10.83
CA LEU A 56 29.85 4.66 11.04
C LEU A 56 30.12 4.94 12.54
N ALA A 57 29.20 4.55 13.42
CA ALA A 57 29.40 4.58 14.87
C ALA A 57 30.31 3.45 15.40
N GLY A 58 30.79 2.57 14.53
CA GLY A 58 31.67 1.45 14.89
C GLY A 58 30.94 0.28 15.56
N MET A 59 29.61 0.19 15.42
CA MET A 59 28.83 -0.95 15.91
C MET A 59 29.00 -2.16 15.01
N THR A 60 28.65 -3.32 15.56
CA THR A 60 28.59 -4.61 14.87
C THR A 60 27.24 -5.28 15.14
N VAL A 61 26.92 -6.34 14.40
CA VAL A 61 25.69 -7.11 14.61
C VAL A 61 25.59 -7.68 16.04
N ASP A 62 26.72 -8.00 16.68
CA ASP A 62 26.76 -8.51 18.06
C ASP A 62 26.31 -7.46 19.09
N ASP A 63 26.39 -6.17 18.73
CA ASP A 63 25.93 -5.05 19.58
C ASP A 63 24.41 -4.82 19.46
N MET A 64 23.72 -5.50 18.53
CA MET A 64 22.29 -5.35 18.26
C MET A 64 21.50 -6.67 18.42
N PRO A 65 21.52 -7.29 19.62
CA PRO A 65 20.73 -8.50 19.86
C PRO A 65 19.22 -8.21 19.79
N GLY A 66 18.45 -9.17 19.26
CA GLY A 66 16.99 -9.06 19.25
C GLY A 66 16.39 -9.10 20.67
N ALA A 67 15.45 -8.20 20.93
CA ALA A 67 14.80 -8.01 22.22
C ALA A 67 13.92 -9.20 22.63
N ASP A 68 14.07 -9.66 23.88
CA ASP A 68 13.43 -10.87 24.41
C ASP A 68 12.35 -10.61 25.47
N GLU A 69 11.99 -9.34 25.69
CA GLU A 69 10.97 -8.94 26.64
C GLU A 69 9.57 -9.31 26.16
N ALA A 70 8.83 -10.01 27.01
CA ALA A 70 7.42 -10.36 26.78
C ALA A 70 6.46 -9.18 26.96
N TYR A 71 6.81 -7.99 26.45
CA TYR A 71 6.04 -6.75 26.66
C TYR A 71 4.69 -6.79 25.93
N PHE A 72 4.67 -7.30 24.69
CA PHE A 72 3.47 -7.38 23.85
C PHE A 72 2.74 -8.72 23.95
N GLN A 73 3.07 -9.58 24.92
CA GLN A 73 2.52 -10.94 25.02
C GLN A 73 0.98 -11.01 25.17
N ASP A 74 0.33 -9.89 25.52
CA ASP A 74 -1.13 -9.78 25.61
C ASP A 74 -1.80 -9.64 24.23
N MET A 75 -1.09 -9.14 23.23
CA MET A 75 -1.54 -9.09 21.83
C MET A 75 -1.61 -10.50 21.24
N ASP A 76 -2.10 -10.59 19.99
CA ASP A 76 -2.06 -11.82 19.20
C ASP A 76 -2.70 -13.01 19.95
N HIS A 77 -3.91 -12.74 20.48
CA HIS A 77 -4.74 -13.66 21.28
C HIS A 77 -4.11 -14.13 22.59
N GLY A 78 -3.01 -13.51 23.03
CA GLY A 78 -2.30 -13.91 24.24
C GLY A 78 -1.53 -15.22 24.09
N LEU A 79 -1.28 -15.69 22.87
CA LEU A 79 -0.65 -17.00 22.61
C LEU A 79 0.78 -17.10 23.18
N LEU A 80 1.46 -15.96 23.36
CA LEU A 80 2.84 -15.90 23.86
C LEU A 80 2.91 -15.71 25.38
N LYS A 81 1.77 -15.60 26.07
CA LYS A 81 1.73 -15.56 27.53
C LYS A 81 2.30 -16.84 28.10
N LYS A 82 3.17 -16.70 29.09
CA LYS A 82 3.71 -17.86 29.78
C LYS A 82 2.58 -18.59 30.55
N PRO A 83 2.36 -19.90 30.32
CA PRO A 83 1.39 -20.65 31.09
C PRO A 83 1.74 -20.68 32.58
N ALA A 84 0.73 -20.88 33.42
CA ALA A 84 0.97 -21.14 34.84
C ALA A 84 1.85 -22.39 35.04
N ASN A 85 2.63 -22.45 36.12
CA ASN A 85 3.54 -23.56 36.38
C ASN A 85 2.81 -24.92 36.32
N GLY A 86 3.22 -25.78 35.38
CA GLY A 86 2.64 -27.11 35.17
C GLY A 86 1.42 -27.15 34.25
N ALA A 87 0.93 -26.01 33.76
CA ALA A 87 -0.05 -25.96 32.68
C ALA A 87 0.65 -26.20 31.32
N PRO A 88 -0.04 -26.83 30.34
CA PRO A 88 0.49 -26.99 28.99
C PRO A 88 0.60 -25.63 28.28
N TYR A 89 1.50 -25.54 27.31
CA TYR A 89 1.52 -24.44 26.33
C TYR A 89 0.31 -24.54 25.40
N PRO A 90 -0.12 -23.42 24.78
CA PRO A 90 -1.10 -23.44 23.69
C PRO A 90 -0.73 -24.44 22.59
N ASP A 91 -1.74 -25.03 21.96
CA ASP A 91 -1.56 -26.06 20.93
C ASP A 91 -0.73 -25.54 19.75
N GLU A 92 -0.82 -24.25 19.43
CA GLU A 92 -0.04 -23.58 18.40
C GLU A 92 1.47 -23.65 18.69
N ILE A 93 1.86 -23.41 19.93
CA ILE A 93 3.27 -23.53 20.36
C ILE A 93 3.71 -25.00 20.30
N LEU A 94 2.85 -25.92 20.74
CA LEU A 94 3.17 -27.36 20.74
C LEU A 94 3.33 -27.91 19.31
N GLN A 95 2.52 -27.46 18.36
CA GLN A 95 2.62 -27.82 16.94
C GLN A 95 3.93 -27.33 16.35
N VAL A 96 4.27 -26.04 16.54
CA VAL A 96 5.52 -25.47 16.02
C VAL A 96 6.73 -26.11 16.69
N ALA A 97 6.67 -26.39 17.99
CA ALA A 97 7.72 -27.13 18.71
C ALA A 97 7.95 -28.53 18.12
N ASN A 98 6.87 -29.24 17.78
CA ASN A 98 6.95 -30.54 17.12
C ASN A 98 7.56 -30.43 15.71
N ASP A 99 7.11 -29.46 14.90
CA ASP A 99 7.61 -29.27 13.53
C ASP A 99 9.10 -28.91 13.50
N LEU A 100 9.55 -28.10 14.46
CA LEU A 100 10.95 -27.66 14.55
C LEU A 100 11.84 -28.60 15.37
N GLY A 101 11.26 -29.53 16.13
CA GLY A 101 11.99 -30.36 17.09
C GLY A 101 12.60 -29.55 18.24
N MET A 102 11.92 -28.50 18.69
CA MET A 102 12.37 -27.57 19.73
C MET A 102 11.59 -27.73 21.04
N ASP A 103 12.15 -27.22 22.14
CA ASP A 103 11.39 -27.10 23.40
C ASP A 103 10.29 -26.03 23.26
N PRO A 104 9.07 -26.25 23.77
CA PRO A 104 7.99 -25.26 23.71
C PRO A 104 8.35 -23.88 24.30
N GLU A 105 9.16 -23.81 25.36
CA GLU A 105 9.62 -22.53 25.91
C GLU A 105 10.63 -21.84 24.99
N GLU A 106 11.45 -22.61 24.26
CA GLU A 106 12.33 -22.05 23.23
C GLU A 106 11.50 -21.44 22.10
N VAL A 107 10.48 -22.16 21.60
CA VAL A 107 9.55 -21.63 20.59
C VAL A 107 8.89 -20.35 21.07
N ARG A 108 8.35 -20.33 22.30
CA ARG A 108 7.72 -19.12 22.88
C ARG A 108 8.70 -17.94 22.95
N THR A 109 9.92 -18.18 23.42
CA THR A 109 10.94 -17.13 23.59
C THR A 109 11.39 -16.57 22.24
N ARG A 110 11.55 -17.43 21.22
CA ARG A 110 11.83 -17.00 19.84
C ARG A 110 10.66 -16.24 19.23
N ALA A 111 9.43 -16.70 19.43
CA ALA A 111 8.25 -15.98 18.98
C ALA A 111 8.13 -14.58 19.63
N ILE A 112 8.53 -14.42 20.90
CA ILE A 112 8.60 -13.09 21.55
C ILE A 112 9.62 -12.18 20.85
N LYS A 113 10.82 -12.70 20.53
CA LYS A 113 11.81 -11.93 19.76
C LYS A 113 11.27 -11.51 18.40
N GLY A 114 10.58 -12.43 17.71
CA GLY A 114 9.91 -12.14 16.45
C GLY A 114 8.80 -11.10 16.58
N GLN A 115 7.98 -11.18 17.63
CA GLN A 115 6.94 -10.21 17.94
C GLN A 115 7.55 -8.81 18.19
N ASN A 116 8.61 -8.73 18.99
CA ASN A 116 9.31 -7.48 19.26
C ASN A 116 9.96 -6.90 17.99
N MET A 117 10.57 -7.74 17.16
CA MET A 117 11.09 -7.32 15.86
C MET A 117 9.97 -6.71 15.01
N TRP A 118 8.82 -7.39 14.88
CA TRP A 118 7.68 -6.89 14.11
C TRP A 118 7.12 -5.56 14.64
N ILE A 119 7.06 -5.39 15.97
CA ILE A 119 6.38 -4.26 16.61
C ILE A 119 7.29 -3.04 16.82
N VAL A 120 8.57 -3.20 17.12
CA VAL A 120 9.43 -2.06 17.50
C VAL A 120 10.72 -1.92 16.70
N TRP A 121 11.15 -2.91 15.90
CA TRP A 121 12.37 -2.78 15.11
C TRP A 121 12.14 -1.85 13.91
N THR A 122 12.85 -0.71 13.90
CA THR A 122 12.81 0.28 12.82
C THR A 122 13.99 0.14 11.86
N GLY A 123 15.08 -0.53 12.28
CA GLY A 123 16.26 -0.77 11.45
C GLY A 123 16.94 0.51 10.94
N GLY A 124 16.90 1.60 11.71
CA GLY A 124 17.51 2.88 11.34
C GLY A 124 16.82 3.59 10.17
N ASN A 125 15.56 3.25 9.87
CA ASN A 125 14.81 3.88 8.78
C ASN A 125 14.32 5.29 9.09
N ASP A 126 14.56 5.81 10.29
CA ASP A 126 14.20 7.17 10.72
C ASP A 126 14.81 8.23 9.82
N LYS A 127 15.99 7.96 9.26
CA LYS A 127 16.61 8.80 8.23
C LYS A 127 15.78 8.92 6.96
N PHE A 128 15.16 7.83 6.49
CA PHE A 128 14.30 7.89 5.31
C PHE A 128 13.06 8.74 5.56
N TRP A 129 12.42 8.56 6.71
CA TRP A 129 11.21 9.31 7.05
C TRP A 129 11.51 10.79 7.34
N ASP A 130 12.66 11.10 7.94
CA ASP A 130 13.17 12.47 8.08
C ASP A 130 13.45 13.09 6.70
N PHE A 131 14.08 12.33 5.79
CA PHE A 131 14.25 12.72 4.39
C PHE A 131 12.90 12.98 3.71
N ALA A 132 11.92 12.08 3.84
CA ALA A 132 10.61 12.23 3.21
C ALA A 132 9.91 13.51 3.66
N ALA A 133 9.91 13.78 4.97
CA ALA A 133 9.32 14.99 5.54
C ALA A 133 10.03 16.26 5.07
N LEU A 134 11.36 16.23 4.97
CA LEU A 134 12.13 17.34 4.40
C LEU A 134 11.99 17.46 2.89
N ASN A 135 11.53 16.43 2.17
CA ASN A 135 11.55 16.37 0.69
C ASN A 135 10.18 16.45 0.00
N THR A 136 9.10 16.71 0.75
CA THR A 136 7.72 16.69 0.21
C THR A 136 6.81 17.84 0.69
N ILE A 137 7.33 19.07 0.89
CA ILE A 137 6.57 20.23 1.43
C ILE A 137 6.05 19.95 2.85
N GLY A 138 6.85 19.28 3.68
CA GLY A 138 6.36 18.84 4.97
C GLY A 138 5.21 17.83 4.90
N ALA A 139 4.78 17.35 3.72
CA ALA A 139 4.02 16.11 3.66
C ALA A 139 4.88 14.99 4.29
N PHE A 140 4.26 13.95 4.81
CA PHE A 140 4.93 12.86 5.54
C PHE A 140 5.72 13.28 6.79
N ASP A 141 5.46 14.45 7.39
CA ASP A 141 6.03 14.79 8.70
C ASP A 141 5.38 13.95 9.82
N LEU A 142 5.96 12.78 10.05
CA LEU A 142 5.52 11.85 11.09
C LEU A 142 5.66 12.44 12.49
N LEU A 143 6.57 13.40 12.73
CA LEU A 143 6.75 14.02 14.05
C LEU A 143 5.57 14.96 14.38
N LYS A 144 5.03 15.66 13.37
CA LYS A 144 3.76 16.38 13.52
C LYS A 144 2.58 15.43 13.67
N LEU A 145 2.56 14.34 12.89
CA LEU A 145 1.47 13.35 12.89
C LEU A 145 1.24 12.71 14.27
N ILE A 146 2.30 12.46 15.03
CA ILE A 146 2.18 11.87 16.38
C ILE A 146 1.89 12.91 17.48
N SER A 147 1.88 14.21 17.15
CA SER A 147 1.68 15.28 18.12
C SER A 147 0.22 15.47 18.51
N ASN A 148 0.00 16.28 19.54
CA ASN A 148 -1.31 16.75 20.02
C ASN A 148 -1.46 18.25 19.84
N ASP A 149 -0.91 18.82 18.76
CA ASP A 149 -1.08 20.24 18.43
C ASP A 149 -2.57 20.59 18.40
N PRO A 150 -3.05 21.55 19.20
CA PRO A 150 -4.46 21.93 19.23
C PRO A 150 -4.98 22.50 17.91
N ASN A 151 -4.10 22.90 16.99
CA ASN A 151 -4.48 23.37 15.65
C ASN A 151 -4.64 22.24 14.64
N ALA A 152 -4.19 21.02 14.95
CA ALA A 152 -4.38 19.85 14.09
C ALA A 152 -5.82 19.31 14.22
N ALA A 153 -6.34 18.73 13.12
CA ALA A 153 -7.66 18.09 13.13
C ALA A 153 -7.69 16.74 13.87
N TYR A 154 -6.52 16.23 14.25
CA TYR A 154 -6.34 14.98 14.96
C TYR A 154 -5.50 15.16 16.23
N GLY A 155 -5.58 14.18 17.12
CA GLY A 155 -4.69 13.98 18.25
C GLY A 155 -5.05 12.66 18.92
N ARG A 156 -4.47 12.34 20.07
CA ARG A 156 -4.74 11.05 20.76
C ARG A 156 -6.22 10.72 20.90
N HIS A 157 -7.05 11.71 21.19
CA HIS A 157 -8.48 11.57 21.46
C HIS A 157 -9.36 11.10 20.28
N ASN A 158 -8.86 11.17 19.04
CA ASN A 158 -9.60 10.77 17.83
C ASN A 158 -8.68 10.12 16.77
N ARG A 159 -7.48 9.69 17.16
CA ARG A 159 -6.40 9.26 16.24
C ARG A 159 -6.81 8.04 15.42
N PHE A 160 -7.49 7.07 16.03
CA PHE A 160 -7.99 5.90 15.29
C PHE A 160 -9.09 6.31 14.31
N ARG A 161 -10.11 7.05 14.76
CA ARG A 161 -11.23 7.45 13.91
C ARG A 161 -10.82 8.39 12.78
N TYR A 162 -9.84 9.26 13.02
CA TYR A 162 -9.38 10.23 12.04
C TYR A 162 -8.36 9.64 11.07
N ASN A 163 -7.28 9.01 11.58
CA ASN A 163 -6.16 8.52 10.77
C ASN A 163 -6.20 7.02 10.51
N GLY A 164 -6.85 6.25 11.38
CA GLY A 164 -6.74 4.78 11.44
C GLY A 164 -5.58 4.28 12.30
N MET A 165 -4.76 5.20 12.83
CA MET A 165 -3.56 4.88 13.62
C MET A 165 -3.93 4.39 15.02
N ILE A 166 -3.12 3.46 15.55
CA ILE A 166 -3.38 2.83 16.84
C ILE A 166 -2.63 3.55 17.96
N ASN A 167 -3.38 4.06 18.94
CA ASN A 167 -2.82 4.57 20.18
C ASN A 167 -2.12 3.44 20.94
N GLU A 168 -0.88 3.67 21.35
CA GLU A 168 -0.20 2.75 22.26
C GLU A 168 -0.91 2.76 23.63
N PRO A 169 -1.27 1.58 24.17
CA PRO A 169 -1.77 1.48 25.55
C PRO A 169 -0.74 2.05 26.53
N CYS A 170 -1.18 2.51 27.71
CA CYS A 170 -0.32 3.13 28.73
C CYS A 170 0.25 4.52 28.42
N PHE A 171 -0.39 5.24 27.50
CA PHE A 171 -0.11 6.66 27.24
C PHE A 171 -1.34 7.53 27.52
N GLU A 172 -1.08 8.79 27.83
CA GLU A 172 -2.06 9.86 27.93
C GLU A 172 -1.68 11.03 27.02
N LYS A 173 -2.67 11.86 26.68
CA LYS A 173 -2.45 13.06 25.88
C LYS A 173 -1.59 14.07 26.65
N SER A 174 -0.65 14.72 25.96
CA SER A 174 -0.06 15.96 26.51
C SER A 174 -0.94 17.15 26.17
N GLU A 175 -1.23 17.98 27.18
CA GLU A 175 -2.02 19.20 27.02
C GLU A 175 -1.14 20.45 26.84
N GLU A 176 0.16 20.35 27.12
CA GLU A 176 1.10 21.48 27.08
C GLU A 176 2.41 21.07 26.37
N PRO A 177 3.14 22.03 25.77
CA PRO A 177 4.51 21.81 25.29
C PRO A 177 5.42 21.25 26.39
N ASP A 178 6.15 20.18 26.10
CA ASP A 178 7.04 19.53 27.07
C ASP A 178 8.51 20.04 26.90
N PRO A 179 9.06 20.80 27.86
CA PRO A 179 10.43 21.29 27.78
C PRO A 179 11.49 20.19 27.71
N ASP A 180 11.25 19.03 28.32
CA ASP A 180 12.16 17.88 28.29
C ASP A 180 12.08 17.14 26.94
N ARG A 181 11.07 17.45 26.13
CA ARG A 181 10.90 17.03 24.73
C ARG A 181 10.96 18.22 23.77
N PHE A 182 11.81 19.20 24.07
CA PHE A 182 12.09 20.36 23.18
C PHE A 182 10.86 21.21 22.83
N GLY A 183 9.83 21.23 23.68
CA GLY A 183 8.57 21.94 23.45
C GLY A 183 7.60 21.22 22.51
N LEU A 184 7.86 19.96 22.16
CA LEU A 184 6.93 19.14 21.39
C LEU A 184 5.75 18.69 22.27
N MET A 185 4.59 18.49 21.65
CA MET A 185 3.34 18.08 22.32
C MET A 185 3.05 16.60 22.07
N LEU A 186 3.95 15.72 22.50
CA LEU A 186 3.86 14.27 22.27
C LEU A 186 3.05 13.58 23.36
N ASP A 187 2.51 12.38 23.08
CA ASP A 187 1.84 11.56 24.10
C ASP A 187 2.82 11.25 25.26
N ARG A 188 2.31 11.24 26.49
CA ARG A 188 3.10 11.00 27.70
C ARG A 188 2.80 9.62 28.25
N ARG A 189 3.85 8.85 28.57
CA ARG A 189 3.70 7.53 29.17
C ARG A 189 3.17 7.67 30.60
N ILE A 190 2.15 6.88 30.94
CA ILE A 190 1.57 6.85 32.28
C ILE A 190 2.54 6.12 33.22
N GLU A 191 2.95 6.78 34.31
CA GLU A 191 3.85 6.18 35.30
C GLU A 191 3.23 4.94 35.96
N GLY A 192 3.99 3.85 36.02
CA GLY A 192 3.51 2.58 36.59
C GLY A 192 2.47 1.86 35.73
N CYS A 193 2.19 2.34 34.51
CA CYS A 193 1.37 1.61 33.55
C CYS A 193 2.20 0.57 32.79
N GLY A 194 1.63 -0.63 32.71
CA GLY A 194 2.21 -1.81 32.08
C GLY A 194 1.77 -3.04 32.85
N GLY A 195 1.18 -4.02 32.15
CA GLY A 195 0.88 -5.32 32.76
C GLY A 195 2.17 -6.10 33.04
N GLY A 196 2.14 -6.96 34.05
CA GLY A 196 3.28 -7.84 34.37
C GLY A 196 4.45 -7.13 35.04
N ASP A 197 5.66 -7.40 34.57
CA ASP A 197 6.93 -6.97 35.20
C ASP A 197 7.46 -5.61 34.66
N TYR A 198 6.77 -4.96 33.71
CA TYR A 198 7.28 -3.79 33.00
C TYR A 198 6.59 -2.49 33.44
N THR A 199 7.24 -1.74 34.34
CA THR A 199 6.79 -0.39 34.73
C THR A 199 7.26 0.70 33.76
N ALA A 200 8.23 0.39 32.88
CA ALA A 200 8.79 1.24 31.82
C ALA A 200 8.71 0.49 30.47
N ASP A 201 8.89 1.21 29.35
CA ASP A 201 9.12 0.57 28.05
C ASP A 201 10.53 -0.05 28.07
N PRO A 202 10.67 -1.39 27.93
CA PRO A 202 11.97 -2.04 28.00
C PRO A 202 12.86 -1.77 26.79
N PHE A 203 12.29 -1.40 25.65
CA PHE A 203 13.03 -1.13 24.41
C PHE A 203 13.71 0.23 24.45
N ALA A 204 13.23 1.15 25.28
CA ALA A 204 13.85 2.45 25.54
C ALA A 204 15.11 2.38 26.44
N ASP A 205 15.43 1.20 27.03
CA ASP A 205 16.62 1.03 27.87
C ASP A 205 17.91 1.16 27.05
N ASP A 206 18.52 2.34 27.08
CA ASP A 206 19.76 2.67 26.36
C ASP A 206 21.02 2.00 26.91
N GLN A 207 20.95 1.36 28.09
CA GLN A 207 22.03 0.56 28.64
C GLN A 207 21.99 -0.87 28.08
N LYS A 208 20.78 -1.41 27.88
CA LYS A 208 20.59 -2.72 27.24
C LYS A 208 20.71 -2.63 25.71
N TYR A 209 20.08 -1.63 25.11
CA TYR A 209 19.93 -1.47 23.66
C TYR A 209 20.62 -0.22 23.15
N LYS A 210 21.91 -0.08 23.43
CA LYS A 210 22.69 1.13 23.16
C LYS A 210 22.64 1.58 21.69
N GLY A 211 22.12 2.78 21.44
CA GLY A 211 22.02 3.38 20.11
C GLY A 211 23.38 3.74 19.47
N ALA A 212 23.32 4.11 18.19
CA ALA A 212 24.48 4.52 17.40
C ALA A 212 24.93 5.94 17.77
N ALA A 213 26.09 6.06 18.43
CA ALA A 213 26.72 7.34 18.72
C ALA A 213 27.37 7.94 17.45
N TYR A 214 26.56 8.62 16.64
CA TYR A 214 26.94 9.21 15.36
C TYR A 214 26.44 10.66 15.25
N GLY A 215 27.20 11.51 14.57
CA GLY A 215 26.91 12.94 14.46
C GLY A 215 26.85 13.60 15.84
N SER A 216 25.71 14.18 16.16
CA SER A 216 25.42 14.93 17.39
C SER A 216 24.94 14.06 18.56
N ARG A 217 24.63 12.77 18.30
CA ARG A 217 24.21 11.80 19.32
C ARG A 217 25.37 11.53 20.30
N GLY A 218 25.19 11.91 21.55
CA GLY A 218 26.19 11.86 22.62
C GLY A 218 26.99 13.14 22.83
N ASP A 219 26.71 14.20 22.05
CA ASP A 219 27.30 15.54 22.22
C ASP A 219 26.23 16.57 22.62
N THR A 220 25.39 17.01 21.68
CA THR A 220 24.33 18.00 21.92
C THR A 220 22.97 17.39 22.25
N ILE A 221 22.76 16.13 21.86
CA ILE A 221 21.57 15.35 22.19
C ILE A 221 21.98 13.95 22.66
N GLU A 222 21.15 13.28 23.46
CA GLU A 222 21.43 11.92 23.91
C GLU A 222 21.51 10.91 22.77
N VAL A 223 22.18 9.78 23.02
CA VAL A 223 22.28 8.70 22.03
C VAL A 223 20.97 7.90 21.97
N GLY A 224 20.38 7.61 23.13
CA GLY A 224 19.18 6.79 23.25
C GLY A 224 19.39 5.32 22.90
N SER A 225 18.27 4.59 22.83
CA SER A 225 18.22 3.20 22.40
C SER A 225 18.17 3.06 20.87
N TYR A 226 18.73 1.99 20.29
CA TYR A 226 18.54 1.70 18.85
C TYR A 226 17.11 1.28 18.48
N TYR A 227 16.27 0.92 19.45
CA TYR A 227 14.81 0.78 19.25
C TYR A 227 14.07 2.12 19.38
N GLY A 228 14.75 3.18 19.80
CA GLY A 228 14.16 4.49 20.08
C GLY A 228 13.24 4.52 21.29
N GLU A 229 12.73 5.71 21.61
CA GLU A 229 11.70 5.95 22.63
C GLU A 229 10.29 5.72 22.04
N PRO A 230 9.31 5.30 22.84
CA PRO A 230 7.93 5.19 22.37
C PRO A 230 7.33 6.56 22.04
N SER A 231 6.58 6.64 20.94
CA SER A 231 5.88 7.87 20.52
C SER A 231 4.47 8.02 21.11
N GLY A 232 3.91 6.94 21.68
CA GLY A 232 2.49 6.83 22.02
C GLY A 232 1.60 6.33 20.88
N VAL A 233 2.18 6.00 19.73
CA VAL A 233 1.54 5.34 18.59
C VAL A 233 2.26 4.02 18.30
N ILE A 234 1.50 2.93 18.18
CA ILE A 234 2.06 1.61 17.88
C ILE A 234 2.81 1.66 16.54
N GLY A 235 4.06 1.21 16.56
CA GLY A 235 4.93 1.08 15.40
C GLY A 235 5.68 2.34 14.99
N LEU A 236 5.55 3.45 15.72
CA LEU A 236 6.37 4.65 15.54
C LEU A 236 7.26 4.91 16.76
N ARG A 237 8.55 5.12 16.52
CA ARG A 237 9.57 5.32 17.56
C ARG A 237 10.31 6.64 17.36
N LEU A 238 10.65 7.31 18.45
CA LEU A 238 11.42 8.55 18.43
C LEU A 238 12.91 8.23 18.55
N LEU A 239 13.71 8.68 17.59
CA LEU A 239 15.16 8.55 17.63
C LEU A 239 15.78 9.94 17.64
N PRO A 240 16.74 10.25 18.55
CA PRO A 240 17.46 11.51 18.53
C PRO A 240 18.06 11.80 17.15
N ASN A 241 17.92 13.02 16.64
CA ASN A 241 18.44 13.36 15.31
C ASN A 241 19.96 13.62 15.37
N PRO A 242 20.80 12.85 14.64
CA PRO A 242 22.24 13.04 14.65
C PRO A 242 22.69 14.35 14.01
N ASP A 243 21.84 15.05 13.27
CA ASP A 243 22.16 16.36 12.70
C ASP A 243 21.83 17.53 13.66
N PHE A 244 21.23 17.27 14.83
CA PHE A 244 20.76 18.29 15.78
C PHE A 244 21.91 18.88 16.62
N ASP A 245 22.83 19.55 15.94
CA ASP A 245 24.01 20.19 16.52
C ASP A 245 23.68 21.46 17.33
N ASP A 246 24.73 22.13 17.82
CA ASP A 246 24.63 23.36 18.62
C ASP A 246 23.96 24.53 17.88
N ALA A 247 24.01 24.54 16.54
CA ALA A 247 23.39 25.56 15.71
C ALA A 247 21.91 25.22 15.48
N ALA A 248 21.59 23.97 15.19
CA ALA A 248 20.23 23.45 15.11
C ALA A 248 19.49 23.67 16.43
N ALA A 249 20.09 23.32 17.57
CA ALA A 249 19.50 23.52 18.90
C ALA A 249 19.19 25.00 19.19
N LYS A 250 20.02 25.93 18.74
CA LYS A 250 19.77 27.38 18.89
C LYS A 250 18.72 27.91 17.92
N ARG A 251 18.57 27.27 16.76
CA ARG A 251 17.59 27.61 15.73
C ARG A 251 16.21 27.03 16.05
N TRP A 252 16.16 25.93 16.78
CA TRP A 252 14.94 25.21 17.12
C TRP A 252 13.92 26.08 17.87
N ASP A 253 12.70 26.08 17.37
CA ASP A 253 11.55 26.80 17.92
C ASP A 253 10.29 25.95 17.67
N ALA A 254 9.79 25.30 18.71
CA ALA A 254 8.64 24.40 18.60
C ALA A 254 7.34 25.14 18.24
N GLU A 255 7.15 26.36 18.72
CA GLU A 255 5.96 27.15 18.39
C GLU A 255 5.91 27.44 16.89
N LYS A 256 7.04 27.84 16.30
CA LYS A 256 7.15 28.03 14.85
C LYS A 256 7.08 26.73 14.07
N TYR A 257 7.65 25.65 14.61
CA TYR A 257 7.54 24.33 13.97
C TYR A 257 6.08 23.94 13.75
N TYR A 258 5.19 24.17 14.72
CA TYR A 258 3.76 23.90 14.56
C TYR A 258 3.05 24.96 13.69
N ASN A 259 3.34 26.24 13.90
CA ASN A 259 2.45 27.33 13.44
C ASN A 259 2.98 28.20 12.30
N ASP A 260 4.24 28.08 11.90
CA ASP A 260 4.89 28.95 10.91
C ASP A 260 5.32 28.16 9.65
N PRO A 261 4.56 28.23 8.55
CA PRO A 261 4.88 27.55 7.30
C PRO A 261 6.24 27.89 6.71
N ASP A 262 6.73 29.11 6.88
CA ASP A 262 8.04 29.51 6.37
C ASP A 262 9.17 28.86 7.19
N TYR A 263 8.89 28.51 8.45
CA TYR A 263 9.84 27.84 9.32
C TYR A 263 9.85 26.32 9.10
N TYR A 264 8.68 25.67 9.13
CA TYR A 264 8.63 24.20 9.06
C TYR A 264 8.80 23.62 7.66
N ASN A 265 8.59 24.43 6.60
CA ASN A 265 8.92 24.02 5.23
C ASN A 265 10.35 24.38 4.82
N ASP A 266 11.16 24.93 5.73
CA ASP A 266 12.57 25.19 5.46
C ASP A 266 13.33 23.85 5.36
N ALA A 267 13.92 23.60 4.20
CA ALA A 267 14.67 22.37 3.93
C ALA A 267 15.93 22.21 4.80
N ASP A 268 16.43 23.29 5.41
CA ASP A 268 17.57 23.29 6.33
C ASP A 268 17.12 23.23 7.81
N LEU A 269 15.83 23.02 8.10
CA LEU A 269 15.35 22.80 9.46
C LEU A 269 15.77 21.42 9.96
N VAL A 270 16.51 21.39 11.06
CA VAL A 270 16.85 20.13 11.76
C VAL A 270 15.96 19.99 12.99
N ARG A 271 15.14 18.94 13.01
CA ARG A 271 14.27 18.56 14.14
C ARG A 271 15.06 17.81 15.23
N PRO A 272 14.68 17.91 16.51
CA PRO A 272 15.38 17.21 17.60
C PRO A 272 15.23 15.68 17.51
N TYR A 273 14.13 15.18 16.96
CA TYR A 273 13.88 13.77 16.74
C TYR A 273 13.63 13.48 15.26
N ARG A 274 14.08 12.31 14.83
CA ARG A 274 13.57 11.60 13.66
C ARG A 274 12.59 10.53 14.12
N VAL A 275 11.60 10.20 13.29
CA VAL A 275 10.60 9.16 13.61
C VAL A 275 10.93 7.91 12.80
N GLY A 276 11.25 6.82 13.49
CA GLY A 276 11.40 5.49 12.89
C GLY A 276 10.07 4.76 12.83
N MET A 277 9.89 3.92 11.81
CA MET A 277 8.69 3.12 11.57
C MET A 277 9.02 1.63 11.65
N SER A 278 8.22 0.84 12.35
CA SER A 278 8.28 -0.62 12.31
C SER A 278 7.15 -1.20 11.45
N CYS A 279 7.17 -2.51 11.22
CA CYS A 279 6.12 -3.19 10.47
C CYS A 279 4.74 -3.07 11.13
N ALA A 280 4.68 -2.95 12.46
CA ALA A 280 3.43 -2.78 13.19
C ALA A 280 2.65 -1.52 12.78
N PHE A 281 3.31 -0.47 12.31
CA PHE A 281 2.59 0.71 11.80
C PHE A 281 1.69 0.38 10.62
N CYS A 282 1.93 -0.67 9.84
CA CYS A 282 1.04 -1.06 8.73
C CYS A 282 0.24 -2.33 9.02
N HIS A 283 0.60 -3.07 10.07
CA HIS A 283 0.09 -4.43 10.28
C HIS A 283 -0.68 -4.65 11.59
N VAL A 284 -0.47 -3.81 12.62
CA VAL A 284 -1.26 -3.91 13.85
C VAL A 284 -2.60 -3.22 13.68
N GLY A 285 -3.66 -3.90 14.09
CA GLY A 285 -5.01 -3.36 14.11
C GLY A 285 -5.85 -3.94 15.26
N PRO A 286 -7.12 -3.50 15.37
CA PRO A 286 -8.07 -4.05 16.32
C PRO A 286 -8.28 -5.56 16.13
N ASN A 287 -8.24 -6.32 17.23
CA ASN A 287 -8.48 -7.76 17.24
C ASN A 287 -9.93 -8.08 16.81
N PRO A 288 -10.16 -8.80 15.70
CA PRO A 288 -11.51 -9.13 15.25
C PRO A 288 -12.31 -9.97 16.25
N LEU A 289 -11.65 -10.85 17.00
CA LEU A 289 -12.29 -11.71 18.01
C LEU A 289 -12.56 -10.97 19.33
N ASN A 290 -11.76 -9.95 19.63
CA ASN A 290 -11.87 -9.14 20.84
C ASN A 290 -11.69 -7.64 20.51
N PRO A 291 -12.65 -7.03 19.79
CA PRO A 291 -12.50 -5.64 19.35
C PRO A 291 -12.50 -4.67 20.54
N PRO A 292 -11.80 -3.52 20.46
CA PRO A 292 -11.66 -2.58 21.57
C PRO A 292 -13.00 -2.10 22.12
N GLU A 293 -13.12 -2.06 23.45
CA GLU A 293 -14.26 -1.41 24.12
C GLU A 293 -14.30 0.10 23.82
N ASN A 294 -13.14 0.72 23.62
CA ASN A 294 -12.95 2.07 23.13
C ASN A 294 -11.80 2.06 22.11
N VAL A 295 -12.08 2.38 20.85
CA VAL A 295 -11.09 2.33 19.76
C VAL A 295 -9.98 3.39 19.90
N GLU A 296 -10.23 4.45 20.67
CA GLU A 296 -9.21 5.48 20.96
C GLU A 296 -8.41 5.14 22.23
N GLU A 297 -8.85 4.17 23.03
CA GLU A 297 -8.15 3.73 24.25
C GLU A 297 -8.04 2.19 24.28
N PRO A 298 -7.42 1.55 23.27
CA PRO A 298 -7.35 0.10 23.20
C PRO A 298 -6.46 -0.46 24.31
N LYS A 299 -6.73 -1.72 24.70
CA LYS A 299 -5.83 -2.55 25.51
C LYS A 299 -4.96 -3.42 24.60
N PHE A 300 -3.78 -3.85 25.06
CA PHE A 300 -2.94 -4.78 24.26
C PHE A 300 -3.68 -6.06 23.84
N SER A 301 -4.54 -6.61 24.70
CA SER A 301 -5.37 -7.80 24.37
C SER A 301 -6.45 -7.57 23.33
N GLU A 302 -6.71 -6.31 22.96
CA GLU A 302 -7.69 -5.89 21.96
C GLU A 302 -7.00 -5.56 20.62
N LEU A 303 -5.69 -5.83 20.51
CA LEU A 303 -4.86 -5.61 19.32
C LEU A 303 -4.25 -6.92 18.82
N THR A 304 -4.00 -6.98 17.51
CA THR A 304 -3.39 -8.15 16.84
C THR A 304 -2.58 -7.68 15.63
N SER A 305 -1.58 -8.47 15.26
CA SER A 305 -0.62 -8.18 14.20
C SER A 305 -1.01 -8.78 12.84
N ASN A 306 -2.09 -9.56 12.79
CA ASN A 306 -2.45 -10.40 11.63
C ASN A 306 -3.32 -9.72 10.54
N PRO A 307 -4.40 -8.98 10.85
CA PRO A 307 -5.40 -8.56 9.85
C PRO A 307 -4.93 -7.42 8.95
N GLY A 308 -3.82 -6.74 9.31
CA GLY A 308 -3.38 -5.52 8.66
C GLY A 308 -4.09 -4.27 9.20
N ALA A 309 -3.52 -3.09 8.94
CA ALA A 309 -4.12 -1.82 9.32
C ALA A 309 -5.28 -1.42 8.37
N GLN A 310 -6.38 -2.17 8.46
CA GLN A 310 -7.55 -2.06 7.59
C GLN A 310 -8.23 -0.69 7.63
N TYR A 311 -8.00 0.08 8.70
CA TYR A 311 -8.68 1.35 8.97
C TYR A 311 -7.87 2.59 8.58
N TYR A 312 -6.75 2.42 7.86
CA TYR A 312 -5.83 3.51 7.51
C TYR A 312 -6.39 4.49 6.49
N TRP A 313 -6.22 5.77 6.79
CA TRP A 313 -6.49 6.90 5.89
C TRP A 313 -5.18 7.50 5.43
N VAL A 314 -4.63 6.96 4.35
CA VAL A 314 -3.30 7.34 3.87
C VAL A 314 -3.20 8.81 3.49
N ASP A 315 -4.29 9.43 3.04
CA ASP A 315 -4.37 10.86 2.76
C ASP A 315 -4.20 11.73 4.00
N ARG A 316 -4.58 11.22 5.18
CA ARG A 316 -4.48 11.89 6.49
C ARG A 316 -3.25 11.49 7.29
N ILE A 317 -2.59 10.41 6.91
CA ILE A 317 -1.33 9.95 7.52
C ILE A 317 -0.15 10.61 6.80
N PHE A 318 -0.17 10.60 5.47
CA PHE A 318 0.95 11.11 4.66
C PHE A 318 0.85 12.59 4.32
N VAL A 319 -0.28 13.23 4.63
CA VAL A 319 -0.39 14.68 4.70
C VAL A 319 -0.86 15.01 6.10
N TRP A 320 -0.01 15.64 6.92
CA TRP A 320 -0.36 15.96 8.32
C TRP A 320 -1.21 17.24 8.42
N ASP A 321 -1.08 18.16 7.45
CA ASP A 321 -1.86 19.39 7.36
C ASP A 321 -3.20 19.09 6.66
N THR A 322 -4.05 18.31 7.33
CA THR A 322 -5.38 17.95 6.82
C THR A 322 -6.46 18.64 7.62
N GLU A 323 -7.06 19.66 7.01
CA GLU A 323 -8.27 20.29 7.50
C GLU A 323 -9.50 19.71 6.78
N PRO A 324 -10.63 19.51 7.47
CA PRO A 324 -11.87 19.18 6.78
C PRO A 324 -12.31 20.34 5.88
N ARG A 325 -13.09 20.04 4.83
CA ARG A 325 -13.75 21.11 4.05
C ARG A 325 -14.63 21.95 4.98
N PRO A 326 -14.63 23.29 4.85
CA PRO A 326 -15.55 24.12 5.63
C PRO A 326 -17.01 23.90 5.23
N ASP A 327 -17.26 23.55 3.96
CA ASP A 327 -18.56 23.11 3.43
C ASP A 327 -18.35 22.20 2.19
N PRO A 328 -19.36 21.40 1.77
CA PRO A 328 -19.19 20.44 0.68
C PRO A 328 -18.74 21.05 -0.67
N SER A 329 -19.03 22.33 -0.91
CA SER A 329 -18.72 23.02 -2.18
C SER A 329 -17.36 23.72 -2.20
N THR A 330 -16.73 23.91 -1.04
CA THR A 330 -15.44 24.60 -0.91
C THR A 330 -14.32 23.61 -0.63
N PRO A 331 -13.37 23.41 -1.57
CA PRO A 331 -12.23 22.55 -1.33
C PRO A 331 -11.35 23.04 -0.19
N ALA A 332 -10.88 22.09 0.63
CA ALA A 332 -9.89 22.32 1.67
C ALA A 332 -8.53 22.65 1.05
N LYS A 333 -7.63 23.31 1.81
CA LYS A 333 -6.32 23.75 1.29
C LYS A 333 -5.51 22.60 0.67
N GLN A 334 -5.45 21.46 1.35
CA GLN A 334 -4.68 20.29 0.91
C GLN A 334 -5.24 19.63 -0.36
N GLU A 335 -6.54 19.77 -0.62
CA GLU A 335 -7.17 19.21 -1.84
C GLU A 335 -6.65 19.87 -3.12
N ARG A 336 -5.98 21.00 -3.01
CA ARG A 336 -5.34 21.71 -4.13
C ARG A 336 -3.99 21.11 -4.50
N ASN A 337 -3.46 20.19 -3.69
CA ASN A 337 -2.23 19.46 -3.98
C ASN A 337 -2.56 18.12 -4.68
N PHE A 338 -2.00 17.90 -5.86
CA PHE A 338 -2.23 16.67 -6.63
C PHE A 338 -1.69 15.42 -5.90
N LEU A 339 -0.64 15.55 -5.08
CA LEU A 339 -0.15 14.45 -4.24
C LEU A 339 -1.17 14.05 -3.18
N TYR A 340 -1.88 15.02 -2.59
CA TYR A 340 -3.01 14.71 -1.71
C TYR A 340 -4.13 14.00 -2.49
N GLN A 341 -4.47 14.48 -3.69
CA GLN A 341 -5.51 13.87 -4.53
C GLN A 341 -5.23 12.40 -4.83
N LEU A 342 -3.97 12.04 -5.09
CA LEU A 342 -3.54 10.64 -5.24
C LEU A 342 -3.97 9.81 -4.03
N PHE A 343 -3.53 10.19 -2.82
CA PHE A 343 -3.85 9.44 -1.61
C PHE A 343 -5.34 9.48 -1.28
N HIS A 344 -6.01 10.59 -1.53
CA HIS A 344 -7.42 10.79 -1.23
C HIS A 344 -8.34 9.88 -2.05
N THR A 345 -7.87 9.40 -3.21
CA THR A 345 -8.61 8.40 -3.99
C THR A 345 -8.41 6.96 -3.56
N ASN A 346 -7.43 6.68 -2.69
CA ASN A 346 -7.22 5.34 -2.18
C ASN A 346 -8.33 4.98 -1.17
N PRO A 347 -9.04 3.85 -1.35
CA PRO A 347 -9.94 3.35 -0.33
C PRO A 347 -9.22 3.13 1.00
N MET A 348 -9.95 3.30 2.10
CA MET A 348 -9.43 3.08 3.44
C MET A 348 -8.77 1.68 3.58
N GLY A 349 -7.65 1.63 4.27
CA GLY A 349 -6.82 0.43 4.44
C GLY A 349 -5.92 0.11 3.25
N THR A 350 -5.82 1.01 2.26
CA THR A 350 -5.02 0.77 1.05
C THR A 350 -4.00 1.85 0.77
N LEU A 351 -2.85 1.43 0.25
CA LEU A 351 -1.73 2.29 -0.05
C LEU A 351 -1.02 1.80 -1.32
N ASP A 352 -0.60 2.74 -2.17
CA ASP A 352 0.40 2.44 -3.17
C ASP A 352 1.81 2.77 -2.66
N THR A 353 2.51 1.74 -2.18
CA THR A 353 3.91 1.88 -1.74
C THR A 353 4.86 2.10 -2.91
N SER A 354 4.44 1.81 -4.15
CA SER A 354 5.27 2.03 -5.33
C SER A 354 5.55 3.52 -5.52
N LEU A 355 4.69 4.44 -5.07
CA LEU A 355 4.94 5.88 -5.17
C LEU A 355 6.34 6.28 -4.66
N VAL A 356 6.83 5.61 -3.60
CA VAL A 356 8.19 5.83 -3.12
C VAL A 356 9.18 5.41 -4.19
N SER A 357 9.15 4.16 -4.66
CA SER A 357 10.01 3.67 -5.75
C SER A 357 9.25 3.56 -7.08
N THR A 358 8.75 4.71 -7.59
CA THR A 358 7.70 4.71 -8.62
C THR A 358 8.08 3.94 -9.89
N ASP A 359 7.26 2.96 -10.24
CA ASP A 359 7.31 2.27 -11.53
C ASP A 359 6.40 2.91 -12.59
N TYR A 360 5.90 4.12 -12.32
CA TYR A 360 4.93 4.84 -13.15
C TYR A 360 3.59 4.11 -13.30
N MET A 361 3.10 3.48 -12.23
CA MET A 361 1.73 2.99 -12.13
C MET A 361 1.16 3.33 -10.76
N ASN A 362 -0.06 3.89 -10.72
CA ASN A 362 -0.81 4.01 -9.48
C ASN A 362 -1.65 2.76 -9.24
N ASN A 363 -1.32 2.02 -8.20
CA ASN A 363 -1.95 0.75 -7.86
C ASN A 363 -2.04 0.57 -6.34
N PRO A 364 -2.97 1.25 -5.65
CA PRO A 364 -3.12 1.09 -4.22
C PRO A 364 -3.46 -0.35 -3.87
N ARG A 365 -2.82 -0.85 -2.81
CA ARG A 365 -2.99 -2.22 -2.33
C ARG A 365 -3.39 -2.21 -0.85
N THR A 366 -4.31 -3.09 -0.45
CA THR A 366 -4.55 -3.43 0.96
C THR A 366 -3.27 -3.90 1.62
N MET A 367 -3.10 -3.53 2.89
CA MET A 367 -2.12 -4.17 3.75
C MET A 367 -2.45 -5.65 3.84
N ASN A 368 -1.50 -6.52 3.48
CA ASN A 368 -1.76 -7.95 3.43
C ASN A 368 -2.02 -8.48 4.85
N ALA A 369 -3.15 -9.15 5.02
CA ALA A 369 -3.37 -9.98 6.20
C ALA A 369 -2.39 -11.16 6.18
N VAL A 370 -1.91 -11.54 7.36
CA VAL A 370 -1.02 -12.69 7.57
C VAL A 370 -1.79 -13.72 8.40
N TYR A 371 -2.31 -14.74 7.71
CA TYR A 371 -3.04 -15.85 8.31
C TYR A 371 -2.46 -17.18 7.86
N GLU A 372 -2.63 -18.19 8.71
CA GLU A 372 -2.30 -19.60 8.49
C GLU A 372 -0.91 -19.82 7.86
N THR A 373 0.09 -19.06 8.34
CA THR A 373 1.45 -19.10 7.77
C THR A 373 2.04 -20.51 7.77
N ARG A 374 1.71 -21.31 8.80
CA ARG A 374 2.12 -22.71 8.88
C ARG A 374 1.57 -23.52 7.70
N SER A 375 0.26 -23.49 7.46
CA SER A 375 -0.37 -24.22 6.35
C SER A 375 0.12 -23.73 4.99
N ARG A 376 0.22 -22.40 4.83
CA ARG A 376 0.79 -21.79 3.62
C ARG A 376 2.24 -22.22 3.37
N PHE A 377 3.06 -22.31 4.41
CA PHE A 377 4.43 -22.80 4.28
C PHE A 377 4.46 -24.26 3.82
N MET A 378 3.64 -25.14 4.41
CA MET A 378 3.55 -26.54 4.00
C MET A 378 3.11 -26.69 2.54
N GLN A 379 2.15 -25.87 2.09
CA GLN A 379 1.74 -25.81 0.70
C GLN A 379 2.88 -25.37 -0.24
N SER A 380 3.71 -24.42 0.19
CA SER A 380 4.85 -23.96 -0.64
C SER A 380 5.86 -25.06 -0.95
N LEU A 381 6.01 -26.05 -0.04
CA LEU A 381 6.88 -27.21 -0.26
C LEU A 381 6.34 -28.15 -1.36
N GLN A 382 5.05 -28.04 -1.72
CA GLN A 382 4.40 -28.85 -2.73
C GLN A 382 4.36 -28.14 -4.10
N THR A 383 3.92 -26.88 -4.15
CA THR A 383 3.62 -26.17 -5.42
C THR A 383 4.26 -24.79 -5.56
N GLY A 384 5.15 -24.42 -4.64
CA GLY A 384 5.77 -23.10 -4.54
C GLY A 384 7.23 -23.04 -5.01
N TRP A 385 7.72 -24.03 -5.77
CA TRP A 385 9.14 -24.11 -6.11
C TRP A 385 9.55 -23.09 -7.18
N GLU A 386 10.65 -22.40 -6.91
CA GLU A 386 11.26 -21.35 -7.74
C GLU A 386 12.77 -21.64 -7.89
N THR A 387 13.42 -21.09 -8.92
CA THR A 387 14.89 -21.18 -9.08
C THR A 387 15.53 -19.81 -8.91
N LEU A 388 16.52 -19.74 -8.02
CA LEU A 388 17.27 -18.53 -7.69
C LEU A 388 18.63 -18.52 -8.38
N GLU A 389 18.98 -17.39 -9.01
CA GLU A 389 20.29 -17.18 -9.64
C GLU A 389 20.94 -15.86 -9.23
N GLY A 390 22.26 -15.74 -9.41
CA GLY A 390 22.98 -14.49 -9.16
C GLY A 390 22.77 -13.94 -7.74
N GLY A 391 22.44 -12.65 -7.64
CA GLY A 391 22.23 -11.96 -6.37
C GLY A 391 20.95 -12.36 -5.62
N GLU A 392 20.04 -13.09 -6.27
CA GLU A 392 18.85 -13.68 -5.61
C GLU A 392 19.28 -14.73 -4.58
N ARG A 393 20.43 -15.38 -4.81
CA ARG A 393 21.01 -16.39 -3.91
C ARG A 393 21.67 -15.80 -2.68
N ASP A 394 21.80 -14.47 -2.59
CA ASP A 394 22.34 -13.79 -1.42
C ASP A 394 21.31 -13.68 -0.28
N ASN A 395 20.03 -13.95 -0.55
CA ASN A 395 18.99 -14.03 0.48
C ASN A 395 19.31 -15.16 1.46
N LYS A 396 19.21 -14.85 2.76
CA LYS A 396 19.26 -15.88 3.81
C LYS A 396 18.17 -16.91 3.63
N GLN A 397 18.52 -18.17 3.86
CA GLN A 397 17.64 -19.33 3.82
C GLN A 397 17.70 -20.06 5.17
N PHE A 398 16.76 -20.96 5.45
CA PHE A 398 16.76 -21.73 6.70
C PHE A 398 18.07 -22.52 6.91
N ASN A 399 18.74 -22.91 5.81
CA ASN A 399 20.03 -23.60 5.80
C ASN A 399 21.15 -22.78 6.44
N ASP A 400 21.02 -21.46 6.55
CA ASP A 400 21.98 -20.57 7.24
C ASP A 400 21.84 -20.63 8.77
N TYR A 401 20.79 -21.27 9.31
CA TYR A 401 20.47 -21.31 10.74
C TYR A 401 20.40 -22.76 11.25
N PRO A 402 21.49 -23.32 11.81
CA PRO A 402 21.56 -24.73 12.20
C PRO A 402 20.47 -25.21 13.17
N ALA A 403 19.91 -24.31 14.00
CA ALA A 403 18.81 -24.63 14.91
C ALA A 403 17.50 -24.99 14.17
N PHE A 404 17.37 -24.62 12.90
CA PHE A 404 16.17 -24.79 12.08
C PHE A 404 16.35 -25.86 10.99
N ALA A 405 17.22 -26.85 11.25
CA ALA A 405 17.52 -27.91 10.28
C ALA A 405 16.30 -28.68 9.75
N ALA A 406 15.20 -28.71 10.52
CA ALA A 406 13.92 -29.29 10.10
C ALA A 406 13.32 -28.61 8.85
N LEU A 407 13.66 -27.35 8.59
CA LEU A 407 13.15 -26.55 7.47
C LEU A 407 14.12 -26.49 6.27
N ASN A 408 15.29 -27.12 6.35
CA ASN A 408 16.31 -27.07 5.29
C ASN A 408 15.84 -27.65 3.95
N ALA A 409 14.79 -28.48 3.95
CA ALA A 409 14.21 -29.03 2.73
C ALA A 409 13.52 -27.96 1.86
N ALA A 410 13.29 -26.76 2.38
CA ALA A 410 12.71 -25.64 1.63
C ALA A 410 13.70 -24.97 0.66
N TYR A 411 15.00 -25.29 0.73
CA TYR A 411 16.01 -24.70 -0.15
C TYR A 411 17.15 -25.68 -0.47
N ASP A 412 17.48 -25.80 -1.74
CA ASP A 412 18.63 -26.54 -2.24
C ASP A 412 19.76 -25.58 -2.65
N PRO A 413 20.86 -25.50 -1.88
CA PRO A 413 21.99 -24.64 -2.20
C PRO A 413 22.80 -25.08 -3.41
N GLU A 414 22.64 -26.30 -3.94
CA GLU A 414 23.37 -26.70 -5.15
C GLU A 414 22.70 -26.13 -6.40
N THR A 415 21.37 -26.31 -6.49
CA THR A 415 20.58 -25.90 -7.66
C THR A 415 20.04 -24.48 -7.55
N GLY A 416 19.92 -23.93 -6.34
CA GLY A 416 19.21 -22.67 -6.09
C GLY A 416 17.69 -22.84 -6.06
N ALA A 417 17.17 -24.07 -6.03
CA ALA A 417 15.74 -24.31 -5.90
C ALA A 417 15.26 -23.85 -4.50
N SER A 418 14.20 -23.06 -4.44
CA SER A 418 13.64 -22.52 -3.20
C SER A 418 12.12 -22.63 -3.21
N ALA A 419 11.53 -23.14 -2.12
CA ALA A 419 10.11 -23.05 -1.88
C ALA A 419 9.72 -21.62 -1.46
N SER A 420 8.74 -21.03 -2.14
CA SER A 420 8.22 -19.70 -1.83
C SER A 420 6.73 -19.75 -1.52
N MET A 421 6.35 -19.03 -0.45
CA MET A 421 4.95 -18.79 -0.09
C MET A 421 4.26 -17.75 -0.97
N ARG A 422 5.01 -16.99 -1.81
CA ARG A 422 4.49 -15.97 -2.72
C ARG A 422 3.56 -14.95 -2.01
N VAL A 423 3.99 -14.36 -0.90
CA VAL A 423 3.18 -13.51 -0.01
C VAL A 423 2.57 -12.31 -0.72
N LEU A 424 3.30 -11.68 -1.64
CA LEU A 424 2.78 -10.57 -2.43
C LEU A 424 1.64 -10.99 -3.35
N LYS A 425 0.78 -10.04 -3.72
CA LYS A 425 -0.43 -10.31 -4.51
C LYS A 425 -0.12 -10.85 -5.90
N ASP A 426 1.00 -10.44 -6.47
CA ASP A 426 1.61 -10.90 -7.72
C ASP A 426 2.59 -12.08 -7.53
N GLY A 427 2.86 -12.47 -6.28
CA GLY A 427 3.76 -13.56 -5.92
C GLY A 427 5.22 -13.30 -6.29
N ALA A 428 5.63 -12.03 -6.31
CA ALA A 428 6.96 -11.62 -6.73
C ALA A 428 8.05 -11.87 -5.68
N ASP A 429 7.70 -11.96 -4.39
CA ASP A 429 8.58 -12.35 -3.27
C ASP A 429 8.92 -13.85 -3.32
N SER A 430 9.58 -14.24 -4.40
CA SER A 430 9.77 -15.62 -4.85
C SER A 430 11.14 -16.19 -4.44
N VAL A 431 11.76 -15.61 -3.41
CA VAL A 431 13.14 -15.93 -2.96
C VAL A 431 13.21 -16.73 -1.66
N GLY A 432 12.11 -17.36 -1.26
CA GLY A 432 11.98 -18.07 0.01
C GLY A 432 11.46 -17.21 1.16
N ALA A 433 11.07 -17.86 2.26
CA ALA A 433 10.36 -17.22 3.37
C ALA A 433 11.18 -16.11 4.05
N LEU A 434 12.46 -16.36 4.36
CA LEU A 434 13.30 -15.38 5.06
C LEU A 434 13.65 -14.18 4.18
N GLY A 435 13.88 -14.38 2.87
CA GLY A 435 14.09 -13.28 1.93
C GLY A 435 12.86 -12.37 1.80
N ALA A 436 11.66 -12.96 1.74
CA ALA A 436 10.40 -12.21 1.73
C ALA A 436 10.22 -11.38 3.02
N LEU A 437 10.51 -11.97 4.18
CA LEU A 437 10.46 -11.32 5.49
C LEU A 437 11.45 -10.16 5.62
N ASN A 438 12.71 -10.34 5.18
CA ASN A 438 13.74 -9.31 5.24
C ASN A 438 13.39 -8.08 4.36
N ARG A 439 12.81 -8.32 3.17
CA ARG A 439 12.50 -7.24 2.22
C ARG A 439 11.57 -6.18 2.80
N VAL A 440 10.63 -6.57 3.68
CA VAL A 440 9.64 -5.63 4.24
C VAL A 440 10.33 -4.43 4.92
N TYR A 441 11.49 -4.64 5.56
CA TYR A 441 12.24 -3.57 6.21
C TYR A 441 12.88 -2.59 5.22
N LEU A 442 13.34 -3.07 4.05
CA LEU A 442 13.80 -2.18 2.97
C LEU A 442 12.64 -1.35 2.40
N ASN A 443 11.45 -1.94 2.26
CA ASN A 443 10.27 -1.22 1.76
C ASN A 443 9.89 -0.02 2.64
N ILE A 444 10.20 -0.06 3.95
CA ILE A 444 9.95 1.03 4.90
C ILE A 444 11.20 1.90 5.16
N GLY A 445 12.27 1.74 4.39
CA GLY A 445 13.42 2.65 4.38
C GLY A 445 14.67 2.19 5.15
N LEU A 446 14.78 0.92 5.55
CA LEU A 446 16.02 0.39 6.11
C LEU A 446 17.18 0.60 5.12
N PHE A 447 18.36 0.97 5.64
CA PHE A 447 19.55 1.28 4.86
C PHE A 447 19.33 2.33 3.74
N SER A 448 18.57 3.37 4.10
CA SER A 448 18.22 4.49 3.22
C SER A 448 19.42 5.18 2.57
N GLU A 449 20.61 5.11 3.19
CA GLU A 449 21.89 5.61 2.68
C GLU A 449 22.18 5.14 1.25
N GLU A 450 22.02 3.84 1.01
CA GLU A 450 22.23 3.22 -0.30
C GLU A 450 20.93 3.27 -1.12
N TRP A 451 19.80 2.97 -0.48
CA TRP A 451 18.51 2.86 -1.15
C TRP A 451 18.16 4.12 -1.98
N LEU A 452 18.36 5.31 -1.41
CA LEU A 452 18.07 6.60 -2.04
C LEU A 452 18.98 6.93 -3.23
N LEU A 453 20.03 6.15 -3.48
CA LEU A 453 20.89 6.31 -4.65
C LEU A 453 20.26 5.68 -5.91
N HIS A 454 19.37 4.70 -5.75
CA HIS A 454 18.91 3.84 -6.84
C HIS A 454 17.71 4.38 -7.63
N PHE A 455 16.98 5.35 -7.09
CA PHE A 455 15.80 6.00 -7.72
C PHE A 455 15.58 7.39 -7.11
N ARG A 456 14.56 8.13 -7.59
CA ARG A 456 14.11 9.38 -6.97
C ARG A 456 12.75 9.18 -6.31
N PRO A 457 12.68 9.21 -4.97
CA PRO A 457 11.42 9.09 -4.26
C PRO A 457 10.38 10.12 -4.69
N PHE A 458 9.11 9.71 -4.78
CA PHE A 458 7.92 10.55 -5.02
C PHE A 458 7.84 11.26 -6.39
N ALA A 459 8.96 11.65 -6.99
CA ALA A 459 9.03 12.38 -8.25
C ALA A 459 9.36 11.49 -9.47
N GLY A 460 10.10 10.39 -9.27
CA GLY A 460 10.58 9.54 -10.36
C GLY A 460 11.50 10.26 -11.34
N GLY A 461 11.49 9.82 -12.60
CA GLY A 461 12.27 10.44 -13.70
C GLY A 461 13.77 10.13 -13.68
N GLN A 462 14.20 9.28 -12.75
CA GLN A 462 15.50 8.63 -12.73
C GLN A 462 15.32 7.14 -13.05
N LYS A 463 16.27 6.57 -13.80
CA LYS A 463 16.29 5.16 -14.11
C LYS A 463 16.55 4.36 -12.83
N ILE A 464 15.65 3.44 -12.53
CA ILE A 464 15.74 2.55 -11.37
C ILE A 464 16.88 1.55 -11.58
N SER A 465 17.55 1.21 -10.48
CA SER A 465 18.57 0.16 -10.42
C SER A 465 18.36 -0.73 -9.18
N PRO A 466 18.92 -1.94 -9.14
CA PRO A 466 18.72 -2.86 -8.02
C PRO A 466 19.45 -2.44 -6.75
N ILE A 467 18.81 -2.63 -5.60
CA ILE A 467 19.53 -2.75 -4.32
C ILE A 467 20.09 -4.16 -4.26
N LYS A 468 21.41 -4.30 -4.15
CA LYS A 468 22.04 -5.61 -4.02
C LYS A 468 22.15 -5.99 -2.56
N ILE A 469 21.71 -7.20 -2.23
CA ILE A 469 21.82 -7.76 -0.88
C ILE A 469 23.30 -7.82 -0.44
N ALA A 470 24.21 -8.17 -1.35
CA ALA A 470 25.64 -8.16 -1.06
C ALA A 470 26.18 -6.79 -0.59
N ASP A 471 25.64 -5.69 -1.13
CA ASP A 471 26.04 -4.34 -0.73
C ASP A 471 25.48 -4.01 0.67
N ALA A 472 24.24 -4.40 0.97
CA ALA A 472 23.64 -4.28 2.29
C ALA A 472 24.39 -5.12 3.35
N GLN A 473 24.70 -6.38 3.06
CA GLN A 473 25.48 -7.26 3.94
C GLN A 473 26.90 -6.72 4.19
N LYS A 474 27.50 -6.02 3.22
CA LYS A 474 28.82 -5.42 3.36
C LYS A 474 28.78 -4.14 4.20
N ASN A 475 27.75 -3.31 4.02
CA ASN A 475 27.79 -1.91 4.45
C ASN A 475 26.76 -1.49 5.50
N SER A 476 25.78 -2.33 5.82
CA SER A 476 24.75 -2.02 6.81
C SER A 476 24.74 -3.01 7.98
N VAL A 477 25.02 -2.50 9.18
CA VAL A 477 24.86 -3.27 10.42
C VAL A 477 23.37 -3.46 10.72
N TYR A 478 22.51 -2.48 10.40
CA TYR A 478 21.06 -2.63 10.55
C TYR A 478 20.48 -3.74 9.66
N TRP A 479 20.95 -3.89 8.42
CA TRP A 479 20.58 -5.02 7.56
C TRP A 479 21.05 -6.36 8.14
N GLN A 480 22.31 -6.45 8.58
CA GLN A 480 22.85 -7.67 9.20
C GLN A 480 22.05 -8.08 10.45
N ALA A 481 21.71 -7.12 11.31
CA ALA A 481 20.87 -7.35 12.49
C ALA A 481 19.45 -7.78 12.11
N THR A 482 18.90 -7.27 11.01
CA THR A 482 17.60 -7.68 10.47
C THR A 482 17.65 -9.13 10.00
N GLU A 483 18.64 -9.50 9.18
CA GLU A 483 18.84 -10.89 8.75
C GLU A 483 19.02 -11.84 9.95
N ALA A 484 19.76 -11.43 10.99
CA ALA A 484 19.99 -12.24 12.18
C ALA A 484 18.70 -12.52 12.98
N GLN A 485 17.75 -11.59 12.98
CA GLN A 485 16.51 -11.65 13.78
C GLN A 485 15.32 -12.24 13.01
N SER A 486 15.29 -12.16 11.67
CA SER A 486 14.16 -12.61 10.85
C SER A 486 13.76 -14.07 11.05
N ILE A 487 14.70 -14.92 11.49
CA ILE A 487 14.39 -16.31 11.81
C ILE A 487 13.44 -16.45 13.01
N ASP A 488 13.57 -15.56 14.01
CA ASP A 488 12.68 -15.54 15.18
C ASP A 488 11.31 -14.92 14.80
N MET A 489 11.29 -13.96 13.86
CA MET A 489 10.06 -13.45 13.25
C MET A 489 9.29 -14.54 12.47
N ALA A 490 9.99 -15.46 11.80
CA ALA A 490 9.34 -16.62 11.19
C ALA A 490 8.67 -17.51 12.25
N VAL A 491 9.30 -17.74 13.41
CA VAL A 491 8.70 -18.48 14.52
C VAL A 491 7.46 -17.77 15.06
N PHE A 492 7.52 -16.45 15.22
CA PHE A 492 6.35 -15.64 15.60
C PHE A 492 5.16 -15.93 14.69
N PHE A 493 5.32 -15.74 13.37
CA PHE A 493 4.21 -15.98 12.44
C PHE A 493 3.74 -17.43 12.39
N LEU A 494 4.65 -18.41 12.51
CA LEU A 494 4.26 -19.82 12.59
C LEU A 494 3.35 -20.11 13.79
N VAL A 495 3.48 -19.37 14.89
CA VAL A 495 2.65 -19.50 16.10
C VAL A 495 1.37 -18.66 16.00
N THR A 496 1.49 -17.37 15.68
CA THR A 496 0.42 -16.39 15.97
C THR A 496 -0.55 -16.11 14.83
N THR A 497 -0.20 -16.49 13.60
CA THR A 497 -1.05 -16.22 12.41
C THR A 497 -2.11 -17.30 12.25
N ARG A 498 -3.06 -17.39 13.18
CA ARG A 498 -4.18 -18.33 13.10
C ARG A 498 -5.44 -17.63 12.58
N ALA A 499 -6.34 -18.39 11.98
CA ALA A 499 -7.63 -17.90 11.52
C ALA A 499 -8.42 -17.24 12.66
N ASP A 500 -8.86 -16.01 12.44
CA ASP A 500 -9.90 -15.34 13.21
C ASP A 500 -11.26 -15.82 12.72
N LYS A 501 -11.82 -16.85 13.36
CA LYS A 501 -13.12 -17.39 12.97
C LYS A 501 -14.25 -16.58 13.56
N LEU A 502 -15.31 -16.36 12.79
CA LEU A 502 -16.48 -15.64 13.27
C LEU A 502 -17.13 -16.34 14.47
N GLU A 503 -17.12 -17.67 14.54
CA GLU A 503 -17.66 -18.45 15.67
C GLU A 503 -17.01 -18.09 17.01
N ASP A 504 -15.73 -17.71 17.00
CA ASP A 504 -14.96 -17.38 18.21
C ASP A 504 -15.13 -15.91 18.64
N ALA A 505 -15.78 -15.08 17.82
CA ALA A 505 -16.01 -13.67 18.11
C ALA A 505 -17.24 -13.47 19.01
N ARG A 506 -17.26 -12.38 19.79
CA ARG A 506 -18.42 -12.02 20.63
C ARG A 506 -19.69 -11.85 19.78
N GLY A 507 -20.70 -12.70 20.02
CA GLY A 507 -21.97 -12.69 19.28
C GLY A 507 -21.94 -13.48 17.96
N GLY A 508 -20.81 -14.10 17.64
CA GLY A 508 -20.58 -14.80 16.38
C GLY A 508 -21.39 -16.08 16.23
N GLU A 509 -21.51 -16.88 17.29
CA GLU A 509 -22.36 -18.09 17.31
C GLU A 509 -23.82 -17.74 16.95
N GLU A 510 -24.37 -16.66 17.49
CA GLU A 510 -25.74 -16.22 17.20
C GLU A 510 -25.90 -15.75 15.75
N ILE A 511 -24.89 -15.09 15.17
CA ILE A 511 -24.88 -14.69 13.76
C ILE A 511 -24.88 -15.93 12.85
N LEU A 512 -24.03 -16.91 13.15
CA LEU A 512 -23.92 -18.13 12.35
C LEU A 512 -25.15 -19.05 12.48
N ALA A 513 -25.80 -19.05 13.65
CA ALA A 513 -27.01 -19.82 13.91
C ALA A 513 -28.26 -19.27 13.18
N ALA A 514 -28.19 -18.04 12.66
CA ALA A 514 -29.26 -17.47 11.84
C ALA A 514 -29.34 -18.09 10.43
N ASP A 515 -28.25 -18.65 9.92
CA ASP A 515 -28.24 -19.38 8.65
C ASP A 515 -28.86 -20.78 8.82
N ASP A 516 -29.79 -21.16 7.96
CA ASP A 516 -30.35 -22.51 8.00
C ASP A 516 -29.35 -23.56 7.47
N SER A 517 -29.36 -24.75 8.07
CA SER A 517 -28.37 -25.79 7.76
C SER A 517 -28.40 -26.27 6.30
N ALA A 518 -29.56 -26.21 5.64
CA ALA A 518 -29.69 -26.64 4.26
C ALA A 518 -29.08 -25.61 3.29
N THR A 519 -29.23 -24.32 3.58
CA THR A 519 -28.56 -23.23 2.86
C THR A 519 -27.04 -23.31 3.04
N VAL A 520 -26.55 -23.62 4.24
CA VAL A 520 -25.10 -23.81 4.46
C VAL A 520 -24.57 -25.01 3.69
N GLU A 521 -25.27 -26.15 3.72
CA GLU A 521 -24.88 -27.33 2.95
C GLU A 521 -24.90 -27.05 1.44
N ARG A 522 -25.88 -26.28 0.96
CA ARG A 522 -25.89 -25.83 -0.44
C ARG A 522 -24.70 -24.92 -0.75
N GLY A 523 -24.33 -24.04 0.18
CA GLY A 523 -23.16 -23.18 0.07
C GLY A 523 -21.85 -23.95 -0.06
N MET A 524 -21.71 -25.07 0.66
CA MET A 524 -20.56 -25.98 0.53
C MET A 524 -20.45 -26.54 -0.89
N GLU A 525 -21.56 -26.98 -1.48
CA GLU A 525 -21.58 -27.49 -2.87
C GLU A 525 -21.21 -26.40 -3.88
N VAL A 526 -21.81 -25.21 -3.74
CA VAL A 526 -21.53 -24.06 -4.63
C VAL A 526 -20.05 -23.66 -4.53
N PHE A 527 -19.50 -23.63 -3.31
CA PHE A 527 -18.10 -23.34 -3.08
C PHE A 527 -17.18 -24.39 -3.73
N ALA A 528 -17.48 -25.68 -3.57
CA ALA A 528 -16.72 -26.76 -4.17
C ALA A 528 -16.68 -26.67 -5.70
N GLU A 529 -17.81 -26.37 -6.33
CA GLU A 529 -17.95 -26.34 -7.78
C GLU A 529 -17.41 -25.06 -8.45
N THR A 530 -17.41 -23.95 -7.71
CA THR A 530 -17.15 -22.61 -8.27
C THR A 530 -15.87 -21.96 -7.77
N CYS A 531 -15.48 -22.19 -6.51
CA CYS A 531 -14.47 -21.38 -5.80
C CYS A 531 -13.25 -22.19 -5.35
N ALA A 532 -13.44 -23.44 -4.91
CA ALA A 532 -12.40 -24.26 -4.28
C ALA A 532 -11.18 -24.54 -5.18
N ALA A 533 -11.37 -24.50 -6.51
CA ALA A 533 -10.27 -24.60 -7.47
C ALA A 533 -9.23 -23.48 -7.35
N CYS A 534 -9.57 -22.32 -6.79
CA CYS A 534 -8.62 -21.24 -6.51
C CYS A 534 -8.40 -21.04 -5.00
N HIS A 535 -9.42 -21.35 -4.20
CA HIS A 535 -9.51 -21.05 -2.77
C HIS A 535 -9.47 -22.29 -1.87
N SER A 536 -8.65 -23.28 -2.23
CA SER A 536 -8.35 -24.40 -1.34
C SER A 536 -6.91 -24.82 -1.60
N ASP A 537 -6.16 -25.13 -0.55
CA ASP A 537 -4.80 -25.61 -0.71
C ASP A 537 -4.76 -27.05 -1.24
N GLY A 538 -3.56 -27.52 -1.59
CA GLY A 538 -3.36 -28.84 -2.20
C GLY A 538 -3.79 -30.02 -1.33
N GLU A 539 -3.66 -29.94 0.00
CA GLU A 539 -4.06 -31.02 0.91
C GLU A 539 -5.59 -31.14 1.01
N HIS A 540 -6.27 -30.00 0.89
CA HIS A 540 -7.72 -29.90 0.90
C HIS A 540 -8.38 -30.05 -0.48
N GLN A 541 -7.60 -30.26 -1.54
CA GLN A 541 -8.10 -30.63 -2.86
C GLN A 541 -8.08 -32.15 -3.09
N PRO A 542 -8.88 -32.68 -4.05
CA PRO A 542 -8.82 -34.09 -4.45
C PRO A 542 -7.43 -34.47 -4.94
N PRO A 543 -6.99 -35.73 -4.75
CA PRO A 543 -5.77 -36.22 -5.38
C PRO A 543 -5.81 -36.01 -6.89
N ILE A 544 -4.74 -35.45 -7.44
CA ILE A 544 -4.61 -35.17 -8.88
C ILE A 544 -4.43 -36.49 -9.63
N PRO A 545 -5.29 -36.83 -10.61
CA PRO A 545 -5.08 -38.00 -11.46
C PRO A 545 -3.90 -37.82 -12.42
N ASP A 546 -3.04 -38.84 -12.53
CA ASP A 546 -1.86 -38.87 -13.42
C ASP A 546 -2.19 -38.48 -14.88
N SER A 547 -3.42 -38.75 -15.34
CA SER A 547 -3.87 -38.45 -16.69
C SER A 547 -3.86 -36.96 -17.06
N TYR A 548 -3.91 -36.07 -16.06
CA TYR A 548 -3.87 -34.61 -16.29
C TYR A 548 -2.44 -34.05 -16.26
N GLY A 549 -1.49 -34.77 -15.64
CA GLY A 549 -0.08 -34.37 -15.59
C GLY A 549 0.19 -32.99 -14.96
N VAL A 550 -0.65 -32.57 -14.00
CA VAL A 550 -0.64 -31.22 -13.39
C VAL A 550 0.70 -30.89 -12.77
N ASP A 551 1.27 -31.79 -11.97
CA ASP A 551 2.54 -31.59 -11.26
C ASP A 551 3.61 -32.58 -11.72
N MET A 552 3.64 -32.90 -13.02
CA MET A 552 4.57 -33.87 -13.61
C MET A 552 5.54 -33.23 -14.60
N GLY A 553 6.78 -33.70 -14.58
CA GLY A 553 7.84 -33.28 -15.51
C GLY A 553 8.17 -31.80 -15.31
N ILE A 554 8.00 -30.98 -16.34
CA ILE A 554 8.27 -29.53 -16.26
C ILE A 554 7.36 -28.76 -15.28
N CYS A 555 6.32 -29.42 -14.77
CA CYS A 555 5.37 -28.85 -13.80
C CYS A 555 5.54 -29.41 -12.39
N GLU A 556 6.55 -30.27 -12.16
CA GLU A 556 6.90 -30.74 -10.82
C GLU A 556 7.16 -29.53 -9.90
N GLY A 557 6.66 -29.60 -8.67
CA GLY A 557 6.74 -28.47 -7.73
C GLY A 557 5.79 -27.31 -8.04
N GLY A 558 4.72 -27.54 -8.82
CA GLY A 558 3.71 -26.54 -9.19
C GLY A 558 3.98 -25.81 -10.50
N GLY A 559 5.18 -25.96 -11.07
CA GLY A 559 5.66 -25.27 -12.26
C GLY A 559 6.03 -23.80 -12.00
N ALA A 560 7.04 -23.32 -12.72
CA ALA A 560 7.50 -21.94 -12.73
C ALA A 560 8.24 -21.62 -14.04
N GLY A 561 8.65 -20.36 -14.24
CA GLY A 561 9.47 -19.98 -15.39
C GLY A 561 8.70 -19.99 -16.71
N PRO A 562 9.40 -20.15 -17.85
CA PRO A 562 8.85 -19.90 -19.18
C PRO A 562 7.71 -20.86 -19.58
N ASN A 563 7.60 -22.01 -18.94
CA ASN A 563 6.56 -23.01 -19.23
C ASN A 563 5.36 -22.93 -18.28
N TYR A 564 5.29 -21.91 -17.41
CA TYR A 564 4.28 -21.82 -16.37
C TYR A 564 2.83 -21.88 -16.90
N LEU A 565 2.53 -21.24 -18.03
CA LEU A 565 1.18 -21.29 -18.63
C LEU A 565 0.77 -22.70 -19.09
N GLU A 566 1.72 -23.55 -19.47
CA GLU A 566 1.43 -24.94 -19.77
C GLU A 566 1.01 -25.70 -18.50
N CYS A 567 1.73 -25.49 -17.40
CA CYS A 567 1.41 -26.09 -16.10
C CYS A 567 0.07 -25.58 -15.55
N TRP A 568 -0.17 -24.27 -15.65
CA TRP A 568 -1.46 -23.68 -15.33
C TRP A 568 -2.60 -24.29 -16.16
N ALA A 569 -2.41 -24.46 -17.47
CA ALA A 569 -3.43 -25.05 -18.33
C ALA A 569 -3.78 -26.50 -17.93
N ARG A 570 -2.79 -27.31 -17.54
CA ARG A 570 -3.02 -28.68 -17.05
C ARG A 570 -3.81 -28.67 -15.74
N TYR A 571 -3.42 -27.82 -14.78
CA TYR A 571 -4.14 -27.62 -13.53
C TYR A 571 -5.58 -27.20 -13.78
N TRP A 572 -5.76 -26.17 -14.60
CA TRP A 572 -7.08 -25.60 -14.87
C TRP A 572 -8.00 -26.58 -15.60
N GLN A 573 -7.47 -27.37 -16.54
CA GLN A 573 -8.22 -28.42 -17.21
C GLN A 573 -8.76 -29.47 -16.22
N TRP A 574 -7.93 -29.90 -15.26
CA TRP A 574 -8.34 -30.81 -14.21
C TRP A 574 -9.37 -30.17 -13.27
N ALA A 575 -9.09 -28.97 -12.78
CA ALA A 575 -9.94 -28.26 -11.84
C ALA A 575 -11.34 -27.94 -12.41
N GLN A 576 -11.47 -27.83 -13.73
CA GLN A 576 -12.76 -27.62 -14.40
C GLN A 576 -13.54 -28.91 -14.70
N SER A 577 -12.96 -30.08 -14.47
CA SER A 577 -13.58 -31.37 -14.76
C SER A 577 -14.70 -31.74 -13.78
N ASP A 578 -15.67 -32.54 -14.23
CA ASP A 578 -16.72 -33.10 -13.36
C ASP A 578 -16.13 -33.99 -12.26
N GLU A 579 -15.01 -34.66 -12.55
CA GLU A 579 -14.28 -35.50 -11.60
C GLU A 579 -13.73 -34.67 -10.43
N PHE A 580 -13.10 -33.53 -10.70
CA PHE A 580 -12.67 -32.59 -9.67
C PHE A 580 -13.85 -32.08 -8.86
N LYS A 581 -14.89 -31.55 -9.53
CA LYS A 581 -16.04 -30.91 -8.87
C LYS A 581 -16.76 -31.88 -7.94
N SER A 582 -17.05 -33.11 -8.41
CA SER A 582 -17.71 -34.12 -7.59
C SER A 582 -16.85 -34.53 -6.38
N ALA A 583 -15.56 -34.75 -6.55
CA ALA A 583 -14.67 -35.14 -5.46
C ALA A 583 -14.41 -33.98 -4.49
N MET A 584 -14.39 -32.75 -4.98
CA MET A 584 -14.25 -31.54 -4.17
C MET A 584 -15.49 -31.34 -3.30
N THR A 585 -16.69 -31.59 -3.82
CA THR A 585 -17.93 -31.54 -3.01
C THR A 585 -17.88 -32.50 -1.83
N ASP A 586 -17.38 -33.72 -2.04
CA ASP A 586 -17.18 -34.68 -0.94
C ASP A 586 -16.17 -34.17 0.09
N LYS A 587 -15.09 -33.51 -0.35
CA LYS A 587 -14.08 -32.91 0.53
C LYS A 587 -14.60 -31.72 1.33
N VAL A 588 -15.34 -30.80 0.71
CA VAL A 588 -15.86 -29.60 1.40
C VAL A 588 -16.90 -29.98 2.47
N LYS A 589 -17.61 -31.09 2.29
CA LYS A 589 -18.55 -31.62 3.29
C LYS A 589 -17.86 -32.38 4.44
N ASP A 590 -16.55 -32.57 4.39
CA ASP A 590 -15.80 -33.11 5.52
C ASP A 590 -15.84 -32.08 6.68
N PRO A 591 -16.23 -32.47 7.91
CA PRO A 591 -16.23 -31.58 9.06
C PRO A 591 -14.87 -30.92 9.35
N ASP A 592 -13.77 -31.57 8.94
CA ASP A 592 -12.41 -31.08 9.15
C ASP A 592 -11.90 -30.23 7.97
N PHE A 593 -12.71 -29.99 6.92
CA PHE A 593 -12.28 -29.29 5.69
C PHE A 593 -11.63 -27.92 5.90
N LEU A 594 -12.06 -27.17 6.92
CA LEU A 594 -11.51 -25.85 7.23
C LEU A 594 -10.27 -25.92 8.15
N GLN A 595 -9.99 -27.08 8.76
CA GLN A 595 -8.89 -27.20 9.71
C GLN A 595 -7.54 -27.21 8.99
N GLY A 596 -6.78 -26.12 9.15
CA GLY A 596 -5.48 -25.97 8.50
C GLY A 596 -5.57 -25.69 7.00
N ASN A 597 -6.76 -25.42 6.46
CA ASN A 597 -6.94 -25.04 5.06
C ASN A 597 -6.58 -23.56 4.87
N TYR A 598 -5.58 -23.26 4.05
CA TYR A 598 -5.19 -21.87 3.78
C TYR A 598 -6.19 -21.13 2.87
N LEU A 599 -7.18 -21.83 2.31
CA LEU A 599 -8.20 -21.27 1.42
C LEU A 599 -7.62 -20.46 0.25
N SER A 600 -6.47 -20.89 -0.25
CA SER A 600 -5.78 -20.38 -1.45
C SER A 600 -4.91 -21.49 -2.03
N THR A 601 -4.81 -21.56 -3.36
CA THR A 601 -3.89 -22.47 -4.05
C THR A 601 -2.45 -21.95 -4.13
N GLU A 602 -2.25 -20.64 -3.91
CA GLU A 602 -0.98 -19.92 -4.14
C GLU A 602 -0.37 -20.08 -5.56
N ARG A 603 -1.15 -20.66 -6.49
CA ARG A 603 -0.81 -20.67 -7.92
C ARG A 603 -1.07 -19.27 -8.48
N ARG A 604 -0.17 -18.79 -9.33
CA ARG A 604 -0.32 -17.53 -10.06
C ARG A 604 -1.41 -17.68 -11.14
N VAL A 605 -2.55 -17.02 -10.97
CA VAL A 605 -3.65 -17.00 -11.93
C VAL A 605 -3.40 -15.91 -12.97
N PRO A 606 -3.51 -16.22 -14.29
CA PRO A 606 -3.44 -15.23 -15.35
C PRO A 606 -4.55 -14.18 -15.25
N MET A 607 -4.22 -12.89 -15.38
CA MET A 607 -5.19 -11.80 -15.23
C MET A 607 -6.28 -11.80 -16.31
N ASP A 608 -6.00 -12.36 -17.50
CA ASP A 608 -6.95 -12.52 -18.60
C ASP A 608 -8.06 -13.53 -18.29
N LEU A 609 -7.82 -14.44 -17.34
CA LEU A 609 -8.86 -15.29 -16.77
C LEU A 609 -9.63 -14.58 -15.64
N LEU A 610 -8.93 -13.83 -14.79
CA LEU A 610 -9.54 -13.18 -13.63
C LEU A 610 -10.47 -12.01 -14.00
N GLY A 611 -10.06 -11.19 -14.98
CA GLY A 611 -10.77 -9.96 -15.36
C GLY A 611 -10.58 -8.78 -14.39
N VAL A 612 -9.49 -8.80 -13.61
CA VAL A 612 -9.13 -7.73 -12.65
C VAL A 612 -8.59 -6.47 -13.34
N ASN A 613 -8.44 -5.38 -12.59
CA ASN A 613 -7.67 -4.23 -13.06
C ASN A 613 -6.22 -4.64 -13.42
N ALA A 614 -5.83 -4.41 -14.67
CA ALA A 614 -4.59 -4.91 -15.24
C ALA A 614 -3.32 -4.23 -14.69
N CYS A 615 -3.44 -3.05 -14.08
CA CYS A 615 -2.28 -2.33 -13.55
C CYS A 615 -1.72 -2.99 -12.32
N SER A 616 -2.56 -3.72 -11.57
CA SER A 616 -2.10 -4.41 -10.39
C SER A 616 -1.10 -5.55 -10.66
N PRO A 617 -1.42 -6.54 -11.51
CA PRO A 617 -0.51 -7.65 -11.82
C PRO A 617 0.71 -7.29 -12.67
N THR A 618 0.88 -6.03 -13.09
CA THR A 618 1.89 -5.63 -14.08
C THR A 618 2.97 -4.70 -13.53
N ALA A 619 3.02 -4.57 -12.20
CA ALA A 619 4.09 -3.91 -11.43
C ALA A 619 5.49 -4.34 -11.87
N THR A 620 6.46 -3.42 -11.87
CA THR A 620 7.79 -3.70 -12.42
C THR A 620 8.93 -3.67 -11.42
N ASN A 621 8.68 -3.25 -10.18
CA ASN A 621 9.75 -3.12 -9.18
C ASN A 621 10.52 -4.43 -8.90
N ALA A 622 9.90 -5.59 -9.10
CA ALA A 622 10.48 -6.91 -8.87
C ALA A 622 11.03 -7.57 -10.14
N LEU A 623 11.30 -6.78 -11.19
CA LEU A 623 11.84 -7.29 -12.43
C LEU A 623 13.35 -7.14 -12.49
N LYS A 624 13.93 -7.78 -13.50
CA LYS A 624 15.38 -7.74 -13.74
C LYS A 624 15.86 -6.31 -13.93
N GLY A 625 16.84 -5.90 -13.15
CA GLY A 625 17.42 -4.55 -13.17
C GLY A 625 16.62 -3.51 -12.38
N ASP A 626 15.46 -3.85 -11.82
CA ASP A 626 14.66 -2.96 -10.98
C ASP A 626 14.97 -3.13 -9.49
N ILE A 627 14.36 -2.30 -8.66
CA ILE A 627 14.77 -2.09 -7.26
C ILE A 627 14.78 -3.37 -6.42
N TRP A 628 13.84 -4.30 -6.65
CA TRP A 628 13.69 -5.57 -5.93
C TRP A 628 14.19 -6.79 -6.72
N ASP A 629 15.10 -6.59 -7.68
CA ASP A 629 15.68 -7.68 -8.49
C ASP A 629 16.20 -8.83 -7.61
N ASN A 630 17.00 -8.55 -6.59
CA ASN A 630 17.51 -9.59 -5.68
C ASN A 630 16.43 -10.26 -4.80
N PHE A 631 15.18 -9.77 -4.77
CA PHE A 631 14.09 -10.29 -3.93
C PHE A 631 12.96 -10.98 -4.73
N SER A 632 13.25 -11.35 -5.96
CA SER A 632 12.37 -12.10 -6.85
C SER A 632 13.19 -13.14 -7.61
N SER A 633 12.62 -14.31 -7.88
CA SER A 633 13.33 -15.41 -8.52
C SER A 633 13.52 -15.19 -10.02
N THR A 634 14.53 -15.85 -10.57
CA THR A 634 14.75 -15.93 -12.01
C THR A 634 13.52 -16.54 -12.70
N THR A 635 12.94 -17.59 -12.14
CA THR A 635 11.73 -18.22 -12.69
C THR A 635 10.48 -17.35 -12.64
N TYR A 636 10.37 -16.41 -11.68
CA TYR A 636 9.31 -15.40 -11.69
C TYR A 636 9.51 -14.42 -12.85
N LYS A 637 10.74 -13.92 -13.03
CA LYS A 637 11.09 -12.95 -14.09
C LYS A 637 11.01 -13.53 -15.50
N GLU A 638 10.90 -14.85 -15.63
CA GLU A 638 10.76 -15.57 -16.90
C GLU A 638 9.31 -16.00 -17.21
N LEU A 639 8.33 -15.63 -16.37
CA LEU A 639 6.94 -15.96 -16.64
C LEU A 639 6.50 -15.34 -17.99
N PRO A 640 5.83 -16.11 -18.86
CA PRO A 640 5.46 -15.65 -20.19
C PRO A 640 4.36 -14.58 -20.14
N PRO A 641 4.13 -13.83 -21.23
CA PRO A 641 2.97 -12.94 -21.32
C PRO A 641 1.67 -13.73 -21.29
N VAL A 642 0.72 -13.28 -20.46
CA VAL A 642 -0.66 -13.79 -20.40
C VAL A 642 -1.51 -13.32 -21.59
N GLY A 643 -2.76 -13.74 -21.71
CA GLY A 643 -3.65 -13.26 -22.77
C GLY A 643 -3.93 -11.75 -22.71
N PRO A 644 -4.37 -11.14 -23.82
CA PRO A 644 -4.75 -9.73 -23.83
C PRO A 644 -6.06 -9.50 -23.08
N VAL A 645 -6.21 -8.30 -22.51
CA VAL A 645 -7.40 -7.86 -21.75
C VAL A 645 -8.06 -6.64 -22.39
N THR A 646 -9.32 -6.41 -22.04
CA THR A 646 -10.05 -5.19 -22.44
C THR A 646 -9.82 -4.09 -21.41
N VAL A 647 -9.52 -2.88 -21.91
CA VAL A 647 -9.37 -1.66 -21.12
C VAL A 647 -10.19 -0.52 -21.72
N GLU A 648 -10.72 0.32 -20.85
CA GLU A 648 -11.68 1.36 -21.20
C GLU A 648 -11.03 2.75 -21.13
N HIS A 649 -11.29 3.58 -22.14
CA HIS A 649 -10.76 4.94 -22.18
C HIS A 649 -11.42 5.84 -21.11
N PRO A 650 -10.66 6.61 -20.31
CA PRO A 650 -11.18 7.31 -19.12
C PRO A 650 -12.02 8.57 -19.40
N VAL A 651 -12.33 8.81 -20.69
CA VAL A 651 -13.11 9.96 -21.18
C VAL A 651 -14.22 9.50 -22.12
N SER A 652 -13.90 8.77 -23.20
CA SER A 652 -14.93 8.29 -24.11
C SER A 652 -15.70 7.07 -23.59
N GLY A 653 -15.09 6.27 -22.70
CA GLY A 653 -15.61 4.96 -22.30
C GLY A 653 -15.48 3.89 -23.39
N GLY A 654 -14.69 4.16 -24.45
CA GLY A 654 -14.46 3.20 -25.53
C GLY A 654 -13.50 2.09 -25.14
N ASP A 655 -13.81 0.87 -25.56
CA ASP A 655 -13.00 -0.33 -25.33
C ASP A 655 -11.77 -0.39 -26.25
N SER A 656 -10.68 -0.92 -25.71
CA SER A 656 -9.49 -1.29 -26.48
C SER A 656 -8.83 -2.53 -25.90
N THR A 657 -8.03 -3.22 -26.72
CA THR A 657 -7.28 -4.40 -26.30
C THR A 657 -5.88 -4.00 -25.84
N TRP A 658 -5.46 -4.47 -24.67
CA TRP A 658 -4.13 -4.26 -24.11
C TRP A 658 -3.45 -5.59 -23.78
N GLN A 659 -2.13 -5.64 -23.91
CA GLN A 659 -1.32 -6.85 -23.76
C GLN A 659 -0.14 -6.57 -22.81
N ALA A 660 -0.04 -7.35 -21.74
CA ALA A 660 1.14 -7.34 -20.87
C ALA A 660 2.37 -7.89 -21.59
N LEU A 661 3.55 -7.39 -21.24
CA LEU A 661 4.83 -7.78 -21.85
C LEU A 661 5.36 -9.14 -21.37
N GLY A 662 4.79 -9.72 -20.32
CA GLY A 662 5.34 -10.89 -19.65
C GLY A 662 6.52 -10.52 -18.74
N ASN A 663 7.51 -11.40 -18.67
CA ASN A 663 8.67 -11.30 -17.77
C ASN A 663 8.26 -11.17 -16.30
N GLY A 664 7.28 -11.96 -15.84
CA GLY A 664 6.73 -11.86 -14.48
C GLY A 664 5.40 -11.10 -14.39
N ARG A 665 5.09 -10.24 -15.37
CA ARG A 665 3.85 -9.45 -15.38
C ARG A 665 2.63 -10.27 -15.81
N GLY A 666 1.46 -9.91 -15.27
CA GLY A 666 0.15 -10.39 -15.72
C GLY A 666 -0.47 -11.46 -14.82
N TYR A 667 0.10 -11.69 -13.64
CA TYR A 667 -0.31 -12.76 -12.74
C TYR A 667 -0.71 -12.23 -11.35
N LEU A 668 -1.68 -12.88 -10.73
CA LEU A 668 -2.01 -12.70 -9.31
C LEU A 668 -2.17 -14.06 -8.64
N ARG A 669 -1.75 -14.19 -7.39
CA ARG A 669 -2.22 -15.30 -6.57
C ARG A 669 -3.67 -15.05 -6.12
N PRO A 670 -4.47 -16.11 -5.89
CA PRO A 670 -5.73 -15.98 -5.17
C PRO A 670 -5.46 -15.36 -3.79
N ALA A 671 -6.31 -14.44 -3.37
CA ALA A 671 -6.34 -14.05 -1.96
C ALA A 671 -6.86 -15.25 -1.15
N SER A 672 -6.26 -15.48 0.02
CA SER A 672 -6.83 -16.43 0.98
C SER A 672 -8.18 -15.92 1.45
N LEU A 673 -9.15 -16.83 1.61
CA LEU A 673 -10.46 -16.53 2.18
C LEU A 673 -10.52 -16.79 3.70
N VAL A 674 -9.41 -17.17 4.32
CA VAL A 674 -9.32 -17.32 5.77
C VAL A 674 -9.72 -16.00 6.43
N SER A 675 -10.66 -16.06 7.36
CA SER A 675 -11.12 -14.89 8.11
C SER A 675 -11.61 -13.74 7.22
N LEU A 676 -12.18 -14.07 6.05
CA LEU A 676 -12.62 -13.10 5.04
C LEU A 676 -13.56 -12.03 5.61
N TRP A 677 -14.38 -12.40 6.61
CA TRP A 677 -15.30 -11.50 7.31
C TRP A 677 -14.59 -10.33 8.01
N THR A 678 -13.31 -10.49 8.34
CA THR A 678 -12.52 -9.44 9.00
C THR A 678 -11.99 -8.41 8.01
N SER A 679 -11.78 -8.77 6.74
CA SER A 679 -10.97 -8.00 5.80
C SER A 679 -11.74 -7.24 4.73
N ALA A 680 -13.07 -7.19 4.83
CA ALA A 680 -13.89 -6.40 3.92
C ALA A 680 -13.66 -4.89 4.11
N PRO A 681 -13.80 -4.06 3.05
CA PRO A 681 -14.17 -4.40 1.68
C PRO A 681 -13.10 -5.20 0.90
N TYR A 682 -13.42 -5.70 -0.30
CA TYR A 682 -12.60 -6.67 -1.01
C TYR A 682 -11.81 -6.11 -2.21
N MET A 683 -11.03 -7.01 -2.80
CA MET A 683 -10.05 -6.82 -3.86
C MET A 683 -8.72 -6.27 -3.38
N LEU A 684 -7.78 -6.19 -4.33
CA LEU A 684 -6.44 -5.73 -4.07
C LEU A 684 -6.42 -4.33 -3.47
N ASN A 685 -7.43 -3.51 -3.74
CA ASN A 685 -7.50 -2.08 -3.39
C ASN A 685 -8.78 -1.70 -2.65
N ASN A 686 -9.50 -2.64 -1.99
CA ASN A 686 -10.72 -2.35 -1.22
C ASN A 686 -11.86 -1.68 -2.00
N SER A 687 -11.81 -1.67 -3.33
CA SER A 687 -12.76 -0.93 -4.17
C SER A 687 -14.09 -1.67 -4.38
N VAL A 688 -14.18 -2.97 -4.07
CA VAL A 688 -15.42 -3.75 -4.13
C VAL A 688 -16.03 -3.80 -2.73
N GLY A 689 -17.15 -3.11 -2.54
CA GLY A 689 -17.73 -2.86 -1.22
C GLY A 689 -17.62 -1.40 -0.80
N TYR A 690 -16.67 -0.66 -1.40
CA TYR A 690 -16.50 0.77 -1.20
C TYR A 690 -17.72 1.57 -1.70
N GLU A 691 -18.20 2.48 -0.85
CA GLU A 691 -19.32 3.38 -1.15
C GLU A 691 -18.95 4.82 -0.80
N LYS A 692 -18.77 5.68 -1.79
CA LYS A 692 -18.30 7.05 -1.60
C LYS A 692 -19.08 7.85 -0.55
N HIS A 693 -20.37 7.58 -0.35
CA HIS A 693 -21.15 8.24 0.71
C HIS A 693 -20.68 7.85 2.11
N TYR A 694 -20.49 6.56 2.37
CA TYR A 694 -19.98 6.06 3.65
C TYR A 694 -18.52 6.43 3.84
N TYR A 695 -17.72 6.37 2.77
CA TYR A 695 -16.27 6.56 2.79
C TYR A 695 -15.81 8.01 2.52
N GLY A 696 -16.76 8.94 2.35
CA GLY A 696 -16.51 10.34 2.00
C GLY A 696 -16.60 11.29 3.20
N PRO A 697 -16.10 12.53 3.05
CA PRO A 697 -16.12 13.54 4.11
C PRO A 697 -17.54 13.91 4.57
N ASP A 698 -18.55 13.71 3.70
CA ASP A 698 -19.96 14.03 3.98
C ASP A 698 -20.59 13.09 5.01
N TYR A 699 -20.05 11.88 5.24
CA TYR A 699 -20.63 10.90 6.17
C TYR A 699 -20.80 11.50 7.56
N TYR A 700 -19.79 12.20 8.08
CA TYR A 700 -19.84 12.80 9.42
C TYR A 700 -20.64 14.11 9.48
N ALA A 701 -20.92 14.74 8.34
CA ALA A 701 -21.80 15.91 8.24
C ALA A 701 -23.29 15.51 8.13
N ALA A 702 -23.58 14.31 7.61
CA ALA A 702 -24.93 13.83 7.28
C ALA A 702 -25.63 13.03 8.39
N VAL A 703 -24.91 12.56 9.42
CA VAL A 703 -25.55 11.81 10.53
C VAL A 703 -26.26 12.78 11.48
N ASP A 704 -27.45 13.24 11.06
CA ASP A 704 -28.52 13.62 11.99
C ASP A 704 -29.07 12.33 12.61
N PRO A 705 -29.07 12.16 13.94
CA PRO A 705 -29.63 10.98 14.62
C PRO A 705 -31.08 10.66 14.20
N ALA A 706 -31.81 11.64 13.65
CA ALA A 706 -33.18 11.43 13.15
C ALA A 706 -33.25 10.81 11.74
N GLN A 707 -32.21 10.90 10.91
CA GLN A 707 -32.22 10.38 9.52
C GLN A 707 -31.71 8.93 9.41
N ALA A 708 -30.74 8.53 10.22
CA ALA A 708 -30.25 7.15 10.22
C ALA A 708 -31.28 6.12 10.71
N ALA A 709 -32.37 6.57 11.35
CA ALA A 709 -33.48 5.73 11.79
C ALA A 709 -34.59 5.56 10.73
N THR A 710 -34.48 6.19 9.55
CA THR A 710 -35.53 6.18 8.51
C THR A 710 -35.16 5.51 7.21
N ASP A 711 -33.89 5.14 6.99
CA ASP A 711 -33.47 4.37 5.82
C ASP A 711 -33.59 2.87 6.10
N ASP A 712 -34.83 2.41 6.06
CA ASP A 712 -35.21 1.00 6.14
C ASP A 712 -34.85 0.34 4.79
N TYR A 713 -33.57 -0.02 4.58
CA TYR A 713 -33.21 -1.03 3.58
C TYR A 713 -33.51 -2.42 4.16
N ALA A 714 -34.81 -2.67 4.34
CA ALA A 714 -35.34 -3.99 4.60
C ALA A 714 -35.36 -4.79 3.30
N SER A 715 -34.93 -6.04 3.44
CA SER A 715 -35.18 -7.17 2.56
C SER A 715 -36.53 -7.11 1.85
N ASP A 716 -36.54 -7.27 0.52
CA ASP A 716 -37.74 -7.74 -0.18
C ASP A 716 -37.36 -8.93 -1.08
N GLY A 717 -37.42 -10.10 -0.47
CA GLY A 717 -37.88 -11.30 -1.14
C GLY A 717 -39.37 -11.47 -0.87
N ASP A 718 -40.22 -11.27 -1.87
CA ASP A 718 -41.34 -12.19 -2.11
C ASP A 718 -41.91 -12.02 -3.52
N ALA A 719 -42.08 -13.16 -4.18
CA ALA A 719 -42.71 -13.28 -5.48
C ALA A 719 -44.20 -13.56 -5.27
N THR A 720 -45.10 -12.73 -5.81
CA THR A 720 -46.47 -13.18 -6.09
C THR A 720 -46.99 -12.70 -7.44
N GLU A 721 -47.52 -13.67 -8.18
CA GLU A 721 -48.17 -13.55 -9.49
C GLU A 721 -49.36 -12.59 -9.47
N THR A 722 -49.58 -11.86 -10.58
CA THR A 722 -50.89 -11.85 -11.27
C THR A 722 -50.75 -11.39 -12.72
N ALA A 723 -51.50 -12.07 -13.58
CA ALA A 723 -51.45 -12.01 -15.04
C ALA A 723 -52.21 -10.82 -15.67
N ALA A 724 -51.72 -10.44 -16.86
CA ALA A 724 -52.39 -9.93 -18.07
C ALA A 724 -53.54 -8.89 -17.94
N THR A 725 -53.39 -7.75 -18.63
CA THR A 725 -54.23 -7.35 -19.79
C THR A 725 -53.71 -6.06 -20.46
N GLU A 726 -54.02 -5.95 -21.76
CA GLU A 726 -53.64 -4.93 -22.74
C GLU A 726 -54.05 -3.48 -22.42
N GLY A 727 -53.34 -2.50 -23.00
CA GLY A 727 -53.99 -1.28 -23.51
C GLY A 727 -53.36 0.07 -23.19
N ASP A 728 -52.77 0.67 -24.23
CA ASP A 728 -52.93 2.07 -24.65
C ASP A 728 -51.92 3.16 -24.19
N GLU A 729 -51.64 4.02 -25.16
CA GLU A 729 -50.62 5.07 -25.22
C GLU A 729 -50.96 6.28 -24.34
N GLY A 730 -49.97 6.88 -23.67
CA GLY A 730 -50.13 8.18 -23.01
C GLY A 730 -48.90 8.64 -22.22
N ALA A 731 -48.25 9.68 -22.74
CA ALA A 731 -47.11 10.44 -22.20
C ALA A 731 -46.91 10.40 -20.67
N ALA A 732 -45.74 9.93 -20.23
CA ALA A 732 -45.29 10.02 -18.84
C ALA A 732 -44.53 11.34 -18.60
N GLN A 733 -45.06 12.14 -17.69
CA GLN A 733 -44.40 13.25 -17.02
C GLN A 733 -43.21 12.75 -16.18
N GLU A 734 -42.10 13.49 -16.24
CA GLU A 734 -40.96 13.38 -15.31
C GLU A 734 -41.42 13.50 -13.85
N PRO A 735 -40.91 12.70 -12.90
CA PRO A 735 -41.01 13.03 -11.49
C PRO A 735 -39.95 14.09 -11.15
N ALA A 736 -40.42 15.24 -10.64
CA ALA A 736 -39.60 16.33 -10.16
C ALA A 736 -38.71 15.89 -8.97
N ALA A 737 -37.47 16.37 -8.96
CA ALA A 737 -36.52 16.22 -7.87
C ALA A 737 -37.10 16.78 -6.54
N PRO A 738 -36.85 16.14 -5.38
CA PRO A 738 -37.28 16.68 -4.11
C PRO A 738 -36.51 17.97 -3.79
N SER A 739 -37.26 19.05 -3.54
CA SER A 739 -36.71 20.32 -3.05
C SER A 739 -36.39 20.21 -1.56
N TYR A 740 -35.11 20.31 -1.20
CA TYR A 740 -34.68 20.43 0.19
C TYR A 740 -34.82 21.88 0.67
N ASP A 741 -35.46 22.07 1.83
CA ASP A 741 -35.68 23.37 2.48
C ASP A 741 -34.41 23.78 3.26
N TYR A 742 -33.72 24.81 2.78
CA TYR A 742 -32.39 25.27 3.23
C TYR A 742 -32.44 26.35 4.33
N ALA A 743 -33.40 26.31 5.26
CA ALA A 743 -33.67 27.45 6.15
C ALA A 743 -33.33 27.26 7.65
N SER A 744 -32.59 26.23 8.08
CA SER A 744 -32.22 26.04 9.50
C SER A 744 -30.72 25.84 9.80
N TYR A 745 -29.84 26.21 8.86
CA TYR A 745 -28.42 25.87 8.88
C TYR A 745 -27.47 26.91 9.52
N GLU A 746 -27.97 27.89 10.28
CA GLU A 746 -27.11 29.02 10.76
C GLU A 746 -26.70 28.97 12.24
N ASP A 747 -27.16 28.02 13.07
CA ASP A 747 -26.92 28.08 14.54
C ASP A 747 -26.05 26.94 15.12
N ARG A 748 -25.28 26.20 14.29
CA ARG A 748 -24.40 25.09 14.75
C ARG A 748 -22.90 25.24 14.46
N TYR A 749 -22.45 26.28 13.76
CA TYR A 749 -21.05 26.37 13.28
C TYR A 749 -20.10 27.18 14.20
N SER A 750 -20.43 27.37 15.48
CA SER A 750 -19.54 28.07 16.45
C SER A 750 -18.91 27.19 17.53
N SER A 751 -19.13 25.87 17.49
CA SER A 751 -18.41 24.90 18.33
C SER A 751 -17.75 23.87 17.41
N GLY A 752 -16.44 23.69 17.55
CA GLY A 752 -15.64 22.77 16.73
C GLY A 752 -16.29 21.42 16.53
N TYR A 753 -16.02 20.80 15.38
CA TYR A 753 -16.44 19.47 15.00
C TYR A 753 -16.16 18.46 16.13
N ALA A 754 -17.12 18.28 17.02
CA ALA A 754 -17.17 17.13 17.89
C ALA A 754 -17.58 15.98 16.97
N TYR A 755 -16.60 15.19 16.51
CA TYR A 755 -16.85 13.85 15.98
C TYR A 755 -17.84 13.18 16.95
N PRO A 756 -19.05 12.78 16.50
CA PRO A 756 -19.99 12.15 17.40
C PRO A 756 -19.35 10.90 17.99
N ALA A 757 -19.55 10.74 19.30
CA ALA A 757 -18.80 9.91 20.23
C ALA A 757 -19.02 8.39 20.08
N HIS A 758 -18.93 7.86 18.87
CA HIS A 758 -19.11 6.45 18.57
C HIS A 758 -17.75 5.76 18.46
N VAL A 759 -17.10 5.66 19.61
CA VAL A 759 -15.77 5.04 19.74
C VAL A 759 -15.83 3.65 20.37
N SER A 760 -17.00 3.16 20.76
CA SER A 760 -17.14 1.94 21.54
C SER A 760 -17.65 0.74 20.74
N CYS A 761 -17.11 -0.45 21.01
CA CYS A 761 -17.72 -1.71 20.57
C CYS A 761 -18.51 -2.40 21.71
N PRO A 762 -19.77 -2.85 21.49
CA PRO A 762 -20.50 -2.84 20.21
C PRO A 762 -20.87 -1.42 19.76
N SER A 763 -20.86 -1.21 18.44
CA SER A 763 -21.22 0.06 17.81
C SER A 763 -22.73 0.30 17.92
N ALA A 764 -23.11 1.56 18.12
CA ALA A 764 -24.50 1.99 18.00
C ALA A 764 -25.00 2.00 16.54
N TYR A 765 -24.07 1.98 15.56
CA TYR A 765 -24.32 2.02 14.13
C TYR A 765 -23.63 0.82 13.48
N PRO A 766 -24.33 -0.31 13.30
CA PRO A 766 -23.77 -1.51 12.69
C PRO A 766 -23.34 -1.34 11.22
N ASP A 767 -23.80 -0.27 10.56
CA ASP A 767 -23.47 0.03 9.16
C ASP A 767 -22.29 1.00 9.00
N ASP A 768 -21.74 1.55 10.09
CA ASP A 768 -20.54 2.39 10.08
C ASP A 768 -19.31 1.56 9.67
N PRO A 769 -18.75 1.75 8.45
CA PRO A 769 -17.63 0.94 8.03
C PRO A 769 -16.32 1.29 8.73
N TYR A 770 -16.28 2.37 9.50
CA TYR A 770 -15.11 2.85 10.24
C TYR A 770 -14.96 2.24 11.63
N MET A 771 -15.96 1.48 12.09
CA MET A 771 -15.88 0.76 13.36
C MET A 771 -15.36 -0.66 13.16
N PRO A 772 -14.45 -1.13 14.04
CA PRO A 772 -13.88 -2.47 13.97
C PRO A 772 -14.70 -3.54 14.71
N CYS A 773 -15.95 -3.26 15.08
CA CYS A 773 -16.79 -4.19 15.83
C CYS A 773 -17.25 -5.36 14.95
N VAL A 774 -17.64 -6.48 15.58
CA VAL A 774 -18.02 -7.72 14.89
C VAL A 774 -19.17 -7.47 13.91
N GLU A 775 -20.21 -6.78 14.36
CA GLU A 775 -21.38 -6.44 13.55
C GLU A 775 -21.04 -5.56 12.35
N ASN A 776 -20.17 -4.57 12.51
CA ASN A 776 -19.70 -3.69 11.43
C ASN A 776 -18.92 -4.47 10.38
N ARG A 777 -18.02 -5.35 10.82
CA ARG A 777 -17.25 -6.23 9.93
C ARG A 777 -18.16 -7.16 9.14
N VAL A 778 -19.15 -7.78 9.78
CA VAL A 778 -20.12 -8.67 9.11
C VAL A 778 -20.98 -7.91 8.10
N VAL A 779 -21.46 -6.70 8.42
CA VAL A 779 -22.20 -5.85 7.46
C VAL A 779 -21.32 -5.49 6.25
N ASN A 780 -20.07 -5.11 6.49
CA ASN A 780 -19.12 -4.83 5.40
C ASN A 780 -18.81 -6.06 4.56
N PHE A 781 -18.64 -7.23 5.19
CA PHE A 781 -18.46 -8.52 4.53
C PHE A 781 -19.62 -8.82 3.59
N GLU A 782 -20.85 -8.73 4.08
CA GLU A 782 -22.06 -9.04 3.30
C GLU A 782 -22.21 -8.06 2.13
N ARG A 783 -22.03 -6.76 2.37
CA ARG A 783 -22.09 -5.72 1.33
C ARG A 783 -21.06 -5.99 0.23
N SER A 784 -19.84 -6.32 0.62
CA SER A 784 -18.72 -6.51 -0.30
C SER A 784 -18.84 -7.81 -1.09
N ILE A 785 -19.28 -8.92 -0.47
CA ILE A 785 -19.41 -10.21 -1.16
C ILE A 785 -20.58 -10.19 -2.12
N ARG A 786 -21.69 -9.52 -1.76
CA ARG A 786 -22.82 -9.33 -2.67
C ARG A 786 -22.42 -8.54 -3.90
N LYS A 787 -21.60 -7.50 -3.77
CA LYS A 787 -21.03 -6.77 -4.90
C LYS A 787 -20.02 -7.59 -5.69
N MET A 788 -19.26 -8.47 -5.04
CA MET A 788 -18.36 -9.40 -5.75
C MET A 788 -19.15 -10.32 -6.67
N LEU A 789 -20.22 -10.95 -6.14
CA LEU A 789 -21.08 -11.90 -6.85
C LEU A 789 -22.10 -11.24 -7.80
N ASN A 790 -22.32 -9.91 -7.70
CA ASN A 790 -23.22 -9.15 -8.55
C ASN A 790 -22.49 -7.93 -9.14
N PRO A 791 -21.58 -8.10 -10.11
CA PRO A 791 -20.77 -7.02 -10.67
C PRO A 791 -21.57 -5.81 -11.18
N GLU A 792 -22.80 -6.03 -11.62
CA GLU A 792 -23.74 -5.01 -12.11
C GLU A 792 -24.20 -4.02 -11.03
N THR A 793 -24.10 -4.40 -9.75
CA THR A 793 -24.43 -3.56 -8.58
C THR A 793 -23.25 -2.69 -8.12
N ARG A 794 -22.05 -2.91 -8.68
CA ARG A 794 -20.88 -2.09 -8.38
C ARG A 794 -21.07 -0.69 -8.97
N TYR A 795 -20.38 0.28 -8.39
CA TYR A 795 -20.37 1.65 -8.89
C TYR A 795 -19.93 1.70 -10.37
N LYS A 796 -20.65 2.48 -11.18
CA LYS A 796 -20.35 2.73 -12.60
C LYS A 796 -20.02 4.21 -12.80
N ASP A 797 -18.88 4.51 -13.39
CA ASP A 797 -18.45 5.86 -13.72
C ASP A 797 -19.38 6.45 -14.78
N GLN A 798 -20.03 7.57 -14.43
CA GLN A 798 -20.98 8.29 -15.28
C GLN A 798 -20.35 9.51 -15.97
N LEU A 799 -19.06 9.77 -15.73
CA LEU A 799 -18.38 10.97 -16.22
C LEU A 799 -17.72 10.74 -17.59
N THR A 800 -17.74 9.51 -18.09
CA THR A 800 -17.36 9.17 -19.46
C THR A 800 -18.51 9.39 -20.44
N GLN A 801 -18.20 9.58 -21.73
CA GLN A 801 -19.21 9.77 -22.79
C GLN A 801 -20.16 8.57 -22.93
N ALA A 802 -19.61 7.36 -22.80
CA ALA A 802 -20.35 6.13 -22.56
C ALA A 802 -20.06 5.65 -21.13
N PRO A 803 -21.06 5.39 -20.28
CA PRO A 803 -20.83 4.94 -18.90
C PRO A 803 -19.95 3.68 -18.87
N VAL A 804 -18.91 3.70 -18.03
CA VAL A 804 -18.00 2.56 -17.86
C VAL A 804 -18.43 1.73 -16.65
N ALA A 805 -18.38 0.41 -16.80
CA ALA A 805 -18.71 -0.52 -15.73
C ALA A 805 -17.56 -0.57 -14.69
N GLY A 806 -17.51 0.44 -13.83
CA GLY A 806 -16.61 0.49 -12.69
C GLY A 806 -16.21 1.92 -12.28
N GLN A 807 -15.31 2.05 -11.31
CA GLN A 807 -14.84 3.32 -10.75
C GLN A 807 -13.51 3.74 -11.39
N ILE A 808 -13.39 5.02 -11.76
CA ILE A 808 -12.13 5.66 -12.12
C ILE A 808 -11.75 6.63 -11.00
N TYR A 809 -10.48 6.61 -10.58
CA TYR A 809 -9.97 7.58 -9.62
C TYR A 809 -9.83 8.97 -10.25
N ARG A 810 -10.46 9.95 -9.62
CA ARG A 810 -10.58 11.31 -10.13
C ARG A 810 -10.32 12.33 -9.00
N THR A 811 -9.78 13.48 -9.37
CA THR A 811 -9.56 14.58 -8.43
C THR A 811 -10.88 15.10 -7.85
N SER A 812 -10.93 15.35 -6.54
CA SER A 812 -12.11 15.89 -5.83
C SER A 812 -12.25 17.41 -5.96
N ALA A 813 -11.19 18.10 -6.39
CA ALA A 813 -11.06 19.54 -6.54
C ALA A 813 -10.01 19.85 -7.62
N PRO A 814 -9.99 21.08 -8.18
CA PRO A 814 -8.84 21.51 -8.98
C PRO A 814 -7.55 21.44 -8.16
N ALA A 815 -6.50 20.87 -8.75
CA ALA A 815 -5.27 20.56 -8.05
C ALA A 815 -4.03 20.74 -8.91
N CYS A 816 -2.92 21.14 -8.31
CA CYS A 816 -1.63 21.31 -8.95
C CYS A 816 -0.63 20.24 -8.53
N LEU A 817 0.21 19.81 -9.46
CA LEU A 817 1.43 19.08 -9.15
C LEU A 817 2.48 20.11 -8.74
N ILE A 818 2.93 20.04 -7.49
CA ILE A 818 3.84 21.01 -6.89
C ILE A 818 5.14 20.30 -6.51
N VAL A 819 6.27 20.76 -7.08
CA VAL A 819 7.63 20.37 -6.70
C VAL A 819 8.35 21.62 -6.18
N PRO A 820 8.52 21.79 -4.88
CA PRO A 820 9.14 22.98 -4.29
C PRO A 820 10.53 23.31 -4.80
N PRO A 821 11.00 24.55 -4.56
CA PRO A 821 12.36 24.95 -4.86
C PRO A 821 13.42 23.94 -4.36
N GLY A 822 13.34 23.54 -3.09
CA GLY A 822 14.30 22.60 -2.49
C GLY A 822 14.39 21.24 -3.18
N PHE A 823 13.32 20.78 -3.83
CA PHE A 823 13.22 19.44 -4.45
C PHE A 823 13.32 19.47 -5.96
N SER A 824 13.38 20.67 -6.52
CA SER A 824 13.58 20.84 -7.94
C SER A 824 14.99 20.37 -8.31
N PRO A 825 15.15 19.61 -9.42
CA PRO A 825 16.45 19.06 -9.81
C PRO A 825 17.57 20.11 -9.72
N PRO A 826 18.82 19.75 -9.37
CA PRO A 826 19.91 20.72 -9.18
C PRO A 826 20.11 21.67 -10.38
N ILE A 827 19.77 21.21 -11.58
CA ILE A 827 19.78 22.04 -12.77
C ILE A 827 18.67 23.11 -12.76
N VAL A 828 17.47 22.79 -12.27
CA VAL A 828 16.40 23.77 -12.10
C VAL A 828 16.83 24.85 -11.12
N GLN A 829 17.39 24.46 -9.97
CA GLN A 829 17.91 25.40 -8.98
C GLN A 829 19.07 26.25 -9.53
N GLY A 830 20.02 25.64 -10.24
CA GLY A 830 21.16 26.37 -10.84
C GLY A 830 20.76 27.37 -11.93
N TRP A 831 19.60 27.21 -12.54
CA TRP A 831 19.11 28.05 -13.65
C TRP A 831 17.76 28.72 -13.38
N LYS A 832 17.29 28.75 -12.12
CA LYS A 832 15.92 29.15 -11.76
C LYS A 832 15.47 30.48 -12.35
N GLY A 833 16.31 31.52 -12.28
CA GLY A 833 15.97 32.84 -12.81
C GLY A 833 15.83 32.89 -14.34
N LEU A 834 16.52 32.01 -15.07
CA LEU A 834 16.31 31.84 -16.52
C LEU A 834 15.06 31.02 -16.80
N LEU A 835 14.88 29.91 -16.08
CA LEU A 835 13.76 28.99 -16.25
C LEU A 835 12.42 29.66 -15.94
N HIS A 836 12.31 30.37 -14.82
CA HIS A 836 11.15 31.20 -14.48
C HIS A 836 10.85 32.23 -15.58
N ARG A 837 11.87 32.87 -16.17
CA ARG A 837 11.65 33.85 -17.25
C ARG A 837 11.09 33.23 -18.53
N ILE A 838 11.46 32.00 -18.87
CA ILE A 838 11.01 31.33 -20.10
C ILE A 838 9.75 30.50 -19.90
N ALA A 839 9.50 30.05 -18.67
CA ALA A 839 8.37 29.22 -18.29
C ALA A 839 7.80 29.64 -16.91
N PRO A 840 7.31 30.89 -16.77
CA PRO A 840 6.73 31.35 -15.51
C PRO A 840 5.45 30.58 -15.14
N TRP A 841 4.83 29.93 -16.12
CA TRP A 841 3.68 29.03 -16.00
C TRP A 841 4.02 27.65 -15.40
N ALA A 842 5.30 27.35 -15.19
CA ALA A 842 5.72 26.07 -14.60
C ALA A 842 6.85 26.19 -13.58
N VAL A 843 7.65 27.25 -13.58
CA VAL A 843 8.78 27.41 -12.65
C VAL A 843 8.59 28.68 -11.84
N THR A 844 8.59 28.58 -10.51
CA THR A 844 8.45 29.72 -9.59
C THR A 844 9.72 30.57 -9.54
N GLU A 845 9.65 31.80 -9.03
CA GLU A 845 10.83 32.68 -8.89
C GLU A 845 11.93 32.05 -8.03
N GLU A 846 11.53 31.27 -7.03
CA GLU A 846 12.42 30.58 -6.11
C GLU A 846 12.99 29.28 -6.70
N GLY A 847 12.46 28.84 -7.84
CA GLY A 847 12.91 27.67 -8.59
C GLY A 847 12.15 26.39 -8.27
N GLY A 848 10.94 26.49 -7.74
CA GLY A 848 9.98 25.38 -7.65
C GLY A 848 9.33 25.12 -9.00
N ILE A 849 8.63 24.00 -9.15
CA ILE A 849 7.87 23.58 -10.32
C ILE A 849 6.40 23.45 -9.91
N GLU A 850 5.51 24.11 -10.63
CA GLU A 850 4.05 24.05 -10.40
C GLU A 850 3.37 23.77 -11.73
N VAL A 851 2.68 22.63 -11.85
CA VAL A 851 2.00 22.20 -13.08
C VAL A 851 0.52 22.03 -12.77
N GLY A 852 -0.31 22.83 -13.44
CA GLY A 852 -1.75 22.81 -13.26
C GLY A 852 -2.37 24.20 -13.32
N PRO A 853 -3.57 24.38 -12.73
CA PRO A 853 -4.35 23.34 -12.05
C PRO A 853 -4.98 22.36 -13.03
N PHE A 854 -4.92 21.06 -12.71
CA PHE A 854 -5.80 20.07 -13.33
C PHE A 854 -7.21 20.26 -12.73
N PRO A 855 -8.29 20.16 -13.53
CA PRO A 855 -9.63 20.42 -13.02
C PRO A 855 -10.07 19.33 -12.03
N ALA A 856 -11.10 19.62 -11.22
CA ALA A 856 -11.89 18.56 -10.58
C ALA A 856 -12.38 17.53 -11.62
N ASP A 857 -12.57 16.28 -11.19
CA ASP A 857 -12.93 15.12 -12.00
C ASP A 857 -11.85 14.63 -13.00
N PHE A 858 -10.65 15.20 -12.97
CA PHE A 858 -9.52 14.77 -13.80
C PHE A 858 -9.10 13.33 -13.44
N PRO A 859 -8.98 12.41 -14.42
CA PRO A 859 -8.60 11.02 -14.15
C PRO A 859 -7.14 10.93 -13.69
N ILE A 860 -6.93 10.72 -12.40
CA ILE A 860 -5.61 10.80 -11.74
C ILE A 860 -4.60 9.87 -12.40
N ASN A 861 -5.01 8.63 -12.69
CA ASN A 861 -4.16 7.61 -13.26
C ASN A 861 -3.72 7.92 -14.70
N ALA A 862 -4.40 8.83 -15.43
CA ALA A 862 -3.90 9.27 -16.74
C ALA A 862 -2.54 9.95 -16.59
N LEU A 863 -2.34 10.75 -15.55
CA LEU A 863 -1.05 11.37 -15.25
C LEU A 863 -0.07 10.38 -14.63
N LEU A 864 -0.49 9.65 -13.58
CA LEU A 864 0.41 8.79 -12.81
C LEU A 864 0.91 7.56 -13.56
N ASN A 865 0.11 7.04 -14.49
CA ASN A 865 0.52 5.89 -15.30
C ASN A 865 1.38 6.32 -16.51
N THR A 866 1.72 7.61 -16.65
CA THR A 866 2.49 8.10 -17.80
C THR A 866 3.92 7.58 -17.75
N LYS A 867 4.29 6.82 -18.77
CA LYS A 867 5.60 6.19 -18.86
C LYS A 867 6.68 7.16 -19.32
N LEU A 868 7.38 7.77 -18.36
CA LEU A 868 8.44 8.75 -18.65
C LEU A 868 9.73 8.11 -19.15
N LEU A 869 10.04 6.89 -18.70
CA LEU A 869 11.25 6.14 -19.08
C LEU A 869 10.88 4.73 -19.54
N PRO A 870 11.65 4.13 -20.47
CA PRO A 870 11.48 2.71 -20.77
C PRO A 870 11.83 1.85 -19.55
N ASP A 871 11.15 0.71 -19.42
CA ASP A 871 11.45 -0.26 -18.38
C ASP A 871 12.83 -0.91 -18.64
N ASN A 872 13.41 -1.51 -17.60
CA ASN A 872 14.74 -2.11 -17.68
C ASN A 872 14.81 -3.33 -18.63
N ASP A 873 13.71 -4.06 -18.77
CA ASP A 873 13.59 -5.28 -19.56
C ASP A 873 13.06 -5.05 -20.99
N GLU A 874 12.84 -3.80 -21.39
CA GLU A 874 12.39 -3.47 -22.73
C GLU A 874 13.53 -3.31 -23.73
N ASP A 875 13.43 -4.02 -24.86
CA ASP A 875 14.28 -3.83 -26.05
C ASP A 875 13.93 -2.54 -26.84
N VAL A 876 13.39 -1.53 -26.15
CA VAL A 876 13.07 -0.24 -26.73
C VAL A 876 14.26 0.69 -26.52
N SER A 877 14.87 1.15 -27.61
CA SER A 877 15.94 2.14 -27.49
C SER A 877 15.40 3.41 -26.81
N LEU A 878 16.23 4.04 -25.95
CA LEU A 878 15.91 5.37 -25.39
C LEU A 878 15.54 6.39 -26.49
N LEU A 879 16.02 6.20 -27.72
CA LEU A 879 15.69 7.01 -28.89
C LEU A 879 14.24 6.81 -29.37
N SER A 880 13.73 5.58 -29.41
CA SER A 880 12.35 5.31 -29.84
C SER A 880 11.34 5.76 -28.80
N HIS A 881 11.60 5.51 -27.51
CA HIS A 881 10.79 6.06 -26.41
C HIS A 881 10.83 7.58 -26.41
N GLY A 882 12.03 8.16 -26.55
CA GLY A 882 12.22 9.60 -26.67
C GLY A 882 11.49 10.21 -27.86
N TRP A 883 11.34 9.50 -28.99
CA TRP A 883 10.55 9.95 -30.13
C TRP A 883 9.04 9.96 -29.87
N GLN A 884 8.52 8.99 -29.11
CA GLN A 884 7.12 8.98 -28.67
C GLN A 884 6.83 10.17 -27.76
N LEU A 885 7.70 10.40 -26.76
CA LEU A 885 7.62 11.58 -25.90
C LEU A 885 7.77 12.88 -26.69
N ALA A 886 8.65 12.95 -27.69
CA ALA A 886 8.82 14.13 -28.53
C ALA A 886 7.58 14.42 -29.39
N LYS A 887 6.81 13.40 -29.79
CA LYS A 887 5.52 13.59 -30.49
C LYS A 887 4.43 14.10 -29.56
N ALA A 888 4.37 13.62 -28.32
CA ALA A 888 3.42 14.07 -27.31
C ALA A 888 3.79 15.46 -26.74
N GLY A 889 5.08 15.80 -26.74
CA GLY A 889 5.65 17.00 -26.13
C GLY A 889 4.95 18.31 -26.50
N PRO A 890 4.67 18.61 -27.80
CA PRO A 890 3.94 19.82 -28.17
C PRO A 890 2.57 19.94 -27.51
N THR A 891 1.81 18.83 -27.43
CA THR A 891 0.50 18.81 -26.77
C THR A 891 0.64 19.01 -25.27
N LEU A 892 1.53 18.26 -24.61
CA LEU A 892 1.78 18.38 -23.17
C LEU A 892 2.22 19.81 -22.79
N ILE A 893 3.19 20.36 -23.51
CA ILE A 893 3.68 21.74 -23.28
C ILE A 893 2.58 22.75 -23.55
N SER A 894 1.79 22.56 -24.62
CA SER A 894 0.67 23.45 -24.93
C SER A 894 -0.38 23.44 -23.82
N ALA A 895 -0.76 22.25 -23.34
CA ALA A 895 -1.71 22.09 -22.25
C ALA A 895 -1.21 22.75 -20.97
N VAL A 896 -0.03 22.38 -20.48
CA VAL A 896 0.51 22.94 -19.21
C VAL A 896 0.69 24.46 -19.31
N LYS A 897 1.16 24.97 -20.44
CA LYS A 897 1.28 26.42 -20.64
C LYS A 897 -0.07 27.15 -20.63
N GLN A 898 -1.13 26.52 -21.14
CA GLN A 898 -2.48 27.10 -21.15
C GLN A 898 -3.18 26.97 -19.80
N LEU A 899 -2.89 25.92 -19.02
CA LEU A 899 -3.31 25.83 -17.61
C LEU A 899 -2.69 26.94 -16.75
N GLY A 900 -1.48 27.39 -17.11
CA GLY A 900 -0.95 28.68 -16.69
C GLY A 900 -0.25 28.71 -15.33
N GLY A 901 -0.25 27.62 -14.56
CA GLY A 901 0.45 27.53 -13.27
C GLY A 901 -0.24 28.32 -12.15
N GLN A 902 -1.56 28.48 -12.24
CA GLN A 902 -2.38 29.19 -11.26
C GLN A 902 -2.64 28.32 -10.04
N CYS A 903 -1.61 28.13 -9.22
CA CYS A 903 -1.57 27.12 -8.15
C CYS A 903 -1.69 27.71 -6.74
N SER A 904 -1.85 29.03 -6.61
CA SER A 904 -2.10 29.62 -5.29
C SER A 904 -3.45 29.16 -4.72
N PRO A 905 -3.60 29.09 -3.39
CA PRO A 905 -4.87 28.83 -2.75
C PRO A 905 -6.03 29.68 -3.30
N GLU A 906 -5.82 30.99 -3.49
CA GLU A 906 -6.83 31.93 -3.99
C GLU A 906 -7.16 31.70 -5.46
N GLU A 907 -6.14 31.39 -6.27
CA GLU A 907 -6.29 31.16 -7.71
C GLU A 907 -7.08 29.87 -7.98
N VAL A 908 -6.72 28.77 -7.32
CA VAL A 908 -7.39 27.47 -7.51
C VAL A 908 -8.84 27.48 -6.99
N ALA A 909 -9.15 28.36 -6.05
CA ALA A 909 -10.52 28.57 -5.56
C ALA A 909 -11.41 29.37 -6.52
N ASP A 910 -10.85 30.04 -7.53
CA ASP A 910 -11.63 30.82 -8.50
C ASP A 910 -12.34 29.88 -9.51
N PRO A 911 -13.69 29.92 -9.60
CA PRO A 911 -14.44 29.08 -10.55
C PRO A 911 -14.04 29.26 -12.01
N SER A 912 -13.51 30.43 -12.39
CA SER A 912 -13.03 30.68 -13.74
C SER A 912 -11.77 29.88 -14.09
N VAL A 913 -10.93 29.58 -13.10
CA VAL A 913 -9.73 28.74 -13.26
C VAL A 913 -10.12 27.29 -13.47
N GLN A 914 -11.10 26.78 -12.72
CA GLN A 914 -11.68 25.45 -12.95
C GLN A 914 -12.26 25.33 -14.36
N ALA A 915 -13.05 26.31 -14.80
CA ALA A 915 -13.66 26.31 -16.14
C ALA A 915 -12.61 26.34 -17.25
N LEU A 916 -11.57 27.19 -17.10
CA LEU A 916 -10.45 27.24 -18.03
C LEU A 916 -9.69 25.90 -18.06
N ALA A 917 -9.41 25.30 -16.91
CA ALA A 917 -8.72 24.02 -16.83
C ALA A 917 -9.50 22.91 -17.55
N GLN A 918 -10.83 22.86 -17.39
CA GLN A 918 -11.70 21.92 -18.13
C GLN A 918 -11.65 22.15 -19.65
N GLU A 919 -11.73 23.41 -20.09
CA GLU A 919 -11.61 23.79 -21.50
C GLU A 919 -10.26 23.37 -22.07
N VAL A 920 -9.16 23.72 -21.40
CA VAL A 920 -7.80 23.39 -21.85
C VAL A 920 -7.57 21.89 -21.92
N VAL A 921 -7.97 21.12 -20.91
CA VAL A 921 -7.82 19.66 -20.91
C VAL A 921 -8.55 19.03 -22.11
N THR A 922 -9.75 19.54 -22.41
CA THR A 922 -10.58 19.08 -23.52
C THR A 922 -9.99 19.47 -24.87
N ASP A 923 -9.73 20.77 -25.09
CA ASP A 923 -9.32 21.33 -26.38
C ASP A 923 -7.92 20.90 -26.81
N THR A 924 -7.03 20.65 -25.84
CA THR A 924 -5.67 20.17 -26.14
C THR A 924 -5.61 18.66 -26.36
N GLY A 925 -6.62 17.89 -25.95
CA GLY A 925 -6.56 16.43 -25.93
C GLY A 925 -5.51 15.91 -24.95
N LEU A 926 -5.38 16.56 -23.79
CA LEU A 926 -4.36 16.22 -22.80
C LEU A 926 -4.51 14.78 -22.32
N VAL A 927 -5.74 14.37 -21.95
CA VAL A 927 -5.98 13.01 -21.45
C VAL A 927 -5.66 11.96 -22.49
N ASP A 928 -6.11 12.13 -23.74
CA ASP A 928 -5.81 11.20 -24.84
C ASP A 928 -4.30 11.05 -25.08
N THR A 929 -3.57 12.17 -24.97
CA THR A 929 -2.11 12.17 -25.10
C THR A 929 -1.45 11.38 -23.97
N LEU A 930 -1.92 11.55 -22.73
CA LEU A 930 -1.42 10.82 -21.57
C LEU A 930 -1.76 9.33 -21.65
N VAL A 931 -2.98 8.97 -22.06
CA VAL A 931 -3.40 7.58 -22.32
C VAL A 931 -2.48 6.92 -23.35
N GLY A 932 -2.11 7.63 -24.41
CA GLY A 932 -1.15 7.14 -25.43
C GLY A 932 0.30 6.99 -24.95
N LEU A 933 0.63 7.50 -23.76
CA LEU A 933 1.91 7.32 -23.08
C LEU A 933 1.81 6.38 -21.87
N SER A 934 0.63 5.84 -21.59
CA SER A 934 0.38 5.09 -20.36
C SER A 934 1.13 3.75 -20.36
N LYS A 935 1.77 3.43 -19.24
CA LYS A 935 2.36 2.12 -18.96
C LYS A 935 1.27 1.06 -18.77
N CYS A 936 0.20 1.43 -18.08
CA CYS A 936 -1.00 0.61 -17.93
C CYS A 936 -2.27 1.46 -18.15
N PRO A 937 -2.98 1.26 -19.27
CA PRO A 937 -4.17 2.03 -19.62
C PRO A 937 -5.47 1.48 -19.01
N ASP A 938 -5.42 0.68 -17.94
CA ASP A 938 -6.62 0.19 -17.25
C ASP A 938 -6.99 1.10 -16.08
N TYR A 939 -7.93 2.02 -16.32
CA TYR A 939 -8.32 3.05 -15.36
C TYR A 939 -9.46 2.61 -14.42
N VAL A 940 -10.06 1.44 -14.65
CA VAL A 940 -11.22 0.95 -13.90
C VAL A 940 -10.75 0.10 -12.73
N VAL A 941 -10.91 0.62 -11.51
CA VAL A 941 -10.20 0.11 -10.33
C VAL A 941 -10.98 -0.96 -9.55
N ASN A 942 -12.29 -1.11 -9.78
CA ASN A 942 -13.19 -2.04 -9.07
C ASN A 942 -13.72 -3.20 -9.94
N LYS A 943 -12.97 -3.60 -10.98
CA LYS A 943 -13.35 -4.68 -11.90
C LYS A 943 -13.59 -6.05 -11.23
N GLY A 944 -13.01 -6.30 -10.05
CA GLY A 944 -13.24 -7.57 -9.35
C GLY A 944 -12.74 -8.79 -10.15
N HIS A 945 -13.33 -9.95 -9.88
CA HIS A 945 -13.41 -11.05 -10.86
C HIS A 945 -14.89 -11.39 -11.12
N HIS A 946 -15.14 -12.23 -12.14
CA HIS A 946 -16.50 -12.68 -12.52
C HIS A 946 -16.88 -14.08 -12.03
N PHE A 947 -15.96 -14.82 -11.40
CA PHE A 947 -16.32 -16.11 -10.78
C PHE A 947 -17.48 -15.96 -9.80
N GLY A 948 -18.52 -16.78 -9.97
CA GLY A 948 -19.74 -16.75 -9.16
C GLY A 948 -20.82 -15.76 -9.64
N SER A 949 -20.58 -14.93 -10.65
CA SER A 949 -21.59 -13.95 -11.11
C SER A 949 -22.84 -14.59 -11.69
N ASP A 950 -22.67 -15.74 -12.33
CA ASP A 950 -23.73 -16.45 -13.06
C ASP A 950 -24.55 -17.39 -12.15
N LEU A 951 -24.21 -17.45 -10.85
CA LEU A 951 -24.98 -18.19 -9.86
C LEU A 951 -26.38 -17.59 -9.70
N SER A 952 -27.36 -18.43 -9.35
CA SER A 952 -28.67 -17.97 -8.93
C SER A 952 -28.58 -17.17 -7.63
N ASP A 953 -29.53 -16.27 -7.36
CA ASP A 953 -29.54 -15.49 -6.10
C ASP A 953 -29.54 -16.41 -4.87
N ALA A 954 -30.27 -17.52 -4.93
CA ALA A 954 -30.29 -18.54 -3.89
C ALA A 954 -28.92 -19.21 -3.69
N ASP A 955 -28.19 -19.52 -4.77
CA ASP A 955 -26.83 -20.08 -4.67
C ASP A 955 -25.82 -19.05 -4.17
N LYS A 956 -26.00 -17.77 -4.53
CA LYS A 956 -25.19 -16.66 -4.01
C LYS A 956 -25.40 -16.51 -2.50
N ASP A 957 -26.63 -16.49 -2.03
CA ASP A 957 -26.94 -16.43 -0.59
C ASP A 957 -26.40 -17.66 0.15
N ALA A 958 -26.56 -18.86 -0.41
CA ALA A 958 -26.01 -20.09 0.15
C ALA A 958 -24.47 -20.04 0.28
N LEU A 959 -23.78 -19.59 -0.77
CA LEU A 959 -22.33 -19.39 -0.76
C LEU A 959 -21.94 -18.38 0.33
N ILE A 960 -22.63 -17.25 0.42
CA ILE A 960 -22.36 -16.21 1.44
C ILE A 960 -22.49 -16.77 2.85
N SER A 961 -23.55 -17.54 3.14
CA SER A 961 -23.72 -18.21 4.43
C SER A 961 -22.53 -19.14 4.72
N TYR A 962 -22.07 -19.94 3.76
CA TYR A 962 -20.90 -20.79 3.99
C TYR A 962 -19.61 -20.00 4.23
N LEU A 963 -19.36 -18.94 3.45
CA LEU A 963 -18.17 -18.09 3.58
C LEU A 963 -18.05 -17.38 4.95
N LYS A 964 -19.15 -17.17 5.69
CA LYS A 964 -19.11 -16.64 7.06
C LYS A 964 -18.38 -17.55 8.06
N ARG A 965 -18.19 -18.83 7.71
CA ARG A 965 -17.56 -19.85 8.57
C ARG A 965 -16.05 -19.95 8.36
N PHE A 966 -15.49 -19.16 7.44
CA PHE A 966 -14.08 -19.20 7.05
C PHE A 966 -13.17 -18.33 7.94
#